data_AF-A0AAU9ZK29-F1
#
_entry.id   AF-A0AAU9ZK29-F1
#
_cell.length_a   1.000
_cell.length_b   1.000
_cell.length_c   1.000
_cell.angle_alpha   90.00
_cell.angle_beta   90.00
_cell.angle_gamma   90.00
#
_symmetry.space_group_name_H-M   'P 1'
#
loop_
_entity.id
_entity.type
_entity.pdbx_description
1 polymer ?
#
loop_
_entity_poly.entity_id
_entity_poly.type
_entity_poly.pdbx_seq_one_letter_code
_entity_poly.pdbx_strand_id
1 'polypeptide(L)'
;MRSCHSCNIRVLVAIVCGLLTGVILGLGIWRLAVRIQRGVSTSVSSNPIQFCRNGGTWQNGRCICTEEWKGLRCTIANFCENSTYLSYTFARIPVGRYGPSLEKCPSGTVNAGNPKAIRLCSVNEYGEIELQNVTIGSCTENLQTLETQIENIKTESKNISTEAQILTANASILTAENITSATRVVGQIFNKTRGAELQAKRVAITTVSQILDASEDVFQRAAEIDRENSFSTLIEQMESYSFSLGDETVVEPNIAIQSVTRGNDAGSSVLFSVQKGSSDSLVSGGTSINKTADRLNPDGQTELQILLNTGENKNPCGFVVYQNNKLFQSKAFTATSDFSQKIISGKIDANGQNPDVSVQMVFNPTYDRREFQLHTYACVYWNFSTNDWDTQGCQKDGNSAGFLGCRCNHTTNFAVLMSFKKDYQYPESLDILSNIGCALSIAGLALTIIFQIVTRKIRKTSVTWVLVSLCTSMLIFNLLFVFGIENSNKNLKISDSGINANPDTNEIPVRDTTDNPNPSCTAIAALLHYFLLVTFTWNGLSATQLYFLLIRTMKPLPPHFILVISLVGWGVPAIVVGVTVGVIYAQSGNKSLWELDYRQEEICWLAIPRSDNFVKSPFLWSFIVPVTIILITNIAIFITITVKVLWKNNQNLTSTKKVSSFKKILNTLSIAVVFGVTWILAYAMLINNDDIRIVFSYIFCLFNTTQGLQIFILYTVRTKVFQSEASKMLKSLSSSFDRVKPLPSATGLRLRARMYNMLRVIPSLNERFRLLEPSGVTEETSFP
;
A
#
# COMPACT_ATOMS: atom_id res chain seq x y z
N MET A 1 -24.74 -13.19 -55.42
CA MET A 1 -23.25 -13.10 -55.40
C MET A 1 -22.72 -14.19 -54.47
N ARG A 2 -22.41 -15.35 -55.04
CA ARG A 2 -21.06 -15.92 -55.24
C ARG A 2 -20.33 -16.32 -53.94
N SER A 3 -20.37 -17.64 -53.70
CA SER A 3 -19.30 -18.50 -53.20
C SER A 3 -18.29 -17.88 -52.23
N CYS A 4 -18.48 -18.13 -50.93
CA CYS A 4 -17.37 -18.09 -49.99
C CYS A 4 -17.06 -19.53 -49.55
N HIS A 5 -15.90 -19.98 -50.00
CA HIS A 5 -15.24 -21.26 -49.82
C HIS A 5 -15.63 -22.07 -48.57
N SER A 6 -15.84 -23.38 -48.74
CA SER A 6 -15.73 -24.34 -47.65
C SER A 6 -14.34 -24.20 -47.02
N CYS A 7 -14.27 -23.63 -45.82
CA CYS A 7 -13.04 -23.62 -45.03
C CYS A 7 -12.63 -25.08 -44.83
N ASN A 8 -11.51 -25.45 -45.45
CA ASN A 8 -11.05 -26.82 -45.53
C ASN A 8 -10.63 -27.25 -44.12
N ILE A 9 -11.44 -28.09 -43.45
CA ILE A 9 -11.24 -28.53 -42.05
C ILE A 9 -9.81 -29.01 -41.80
N ARG A 10 -9.14 -29.56 -42.82
CA ARG A 10 -7.73 -29.98 -42.76
C ARG A 10 -6.74 -28.81 -42.54
N VAL A 11 -6.98 -27.66 -43.17
CA VAL A 11 -6.16 -26.44 -43.02
C VAL A 11 -6.34 -25.87 -41.61
N LEU A 12 -7.56 -25.88 -41.10
CA LEU A 12 -7.84 -25.44 -39.73
C LEU A 12 -7.18 -26.34 -38.68
N VAL A 13 -7.20 -27.66 -38.90
CA VAL A 13 -6.50 -28.61 -38.03
C VAL A 13 -4.99 -28.45 -38.11
N ALA A 14 -4.43 -28.14 -39.29
CA ALA A 14 -3.02 -27.82 -39.44
C ALA A 14 -2.62 -26.53 -38.68
N ILE A 15 -3.46 -25.49 -38.73
CA ILE A 15 -3.28 -24.25 -37.96
C ILE A 15 -3.37 -24.53 -36.45
N VAL A 16 -4.32 -25.37 -36.03
CA VAL A 16 -4.51 -25.77 -34.63
C VAL A 16 -3.32 -26.60 -34.12
N CYS A 17 -2.86 -27.59 -34.89
CA CYS A 17 -1.66 -28.35 -34.56
C CYS A 17 -0.41 -27.46 -34.55
N GLY A 18 -0.30 -26.52 -35.49
CA GLY A 18 0.77 -25.52 -35.57
C GLY A 18 0.81 -24.61 -34.34
N LEU A 19 -0.35 -24.10 -33.90
CA LEU A 19 -0.51 -23.31 -32.67
C LEU A 19 -0.16 -24.14 -31.42
N LEU A 20 -0.63 -25.39 -31.33
CA LEU A 20 -0.27 -26.30 -30.25
C LEU A 20 1.24 -26.56 -30.19
N THR A 21 1.89 -26.78 -31.34
CA THR A 21 3.34 -26.96 -31.40
C THR A 21 4.09 -25.67 -31.09
N GLY A 22 3.61 -24.51 -31.52
CA GLY A 22 4.19 -23.20 -31.19
C GLY A 22 4.11 -22.88 -29.70
N VAL A 23 2.98 -23.21 -29.06
CA VAL A 23 2.80 -23.07 -27.61
C VAL A 23 3.69 -24.05 -26.85
N ILE A 24 3.79 -25.31 -27.29
CA ILE A 24 4.68 -26.30 -26.66
C ILE A 24 6.16 -25.92 -26.82
N LEU A 25 6.56 -25.40 -27.98
CA LEU A 25 7.92 -24.90 -28.23
C LEU A 25 8.20 -23.62 -27.43
N GLY A 26 7.25 -22.69 -27.36
CA GLY A 26 7.34 -21.49 -26.53
C GLY A 26 7.47 -21.83 -25.04
N LEU A 27 6.68 -22.80 -24.54
CA LEU A 27 6.81 -23.35 -23.18
C LEU A 27 8.14 -24.08 -22.94
N GLY A 28 8.69 -24.72 -23.98
CA GLY A 28 10.00 -25.36 -23.94
C GLY A 28 11.14 -24.35 -23.85
N ILE A 29 11.09 -23.28 -24.67
CA ILE A 29 12.07 -22.18 -24.67
C ILE A 29 11.98 -21.39 -23.36
N TRP A 30 10.77 -21.13 -22.86
CA TRP A 30 10.54 -20.53 -21.55
C TRP A 30 11.11 -21.37 -20.41
N ARG A 31 10.92 -22.70 -20.43
CA ARG A 31 11.55 -23.62 -19.45
C ARG A 31 13.07 -23.61 -19.50
N LEU A 32 13.66 -23.35 -20.67
CA LEU A 32 15.11 -23.25 -20.83
C LEU A 32 15.63 -21.91 -20.28
N ALA A 33 14.91 -20.81 -20.51
CA ALA A 33 15.22 -19.49 -19.95
C ALA A 33 15.13 -19.48 -18.41
N VAL A 34 14.07 -20.06 -17.84
CA VAL A 34 13.87 -20.19 -16.38
C VAL A 34 14.95 -21.06 -15.70
N ARG A 35 15.58 -21.98 -16.43
CA ARG A 35 16.69 -22.80 -15.89
C ARG A 35 18.02 -22.05 -15.79
N ILE A 36 18.19 -20.96 -16.53
CA ILE A 36 19.47 -20.22 -16.61
C ILE A 36 19.53 -19.10 -15.55
N GLN A 37 18.41 -18.72 -14.92
CA GLN A 37 18.35 -17.64 -13.92
C GLN A 37 18.42 -18.08 -12.44
N ARG A 38 18.56 -19.37 -12.12
CA ARG A 38 18.72 -19.83 -10.72
C ARG A 38 20.13 -19.59 -10.19
N GLY A 39 20.38 -18.34 -9.75
CA GLY A 39 21.30 -18.05 -8.67
C GLY A 39 20.69 -18.44 -7.33
N VAL A 40 21.54 -18.94 -6.43
CA VAL A 40 21.27 -19.55 -5.12
C VAL A 40 20.25 -18.77 -4.27
N SER A 41 19.16 -19.42 -3.88
CA SER A 41 18.24 -18.95 -2.84
C SER A 41 18.86 -19.15 -1.46
N THR A 42 19.06 -18.06 -0.72
CA THR A 42 19.38 -18.07 0.70
C THR A 42 18.12 -18.37 1.52
N SER A 43 18.32 -19.14 2.58
CA SER A 43 17.28 -19.57 3.51
C SER A 43 16.63 -18.38 4.21
N VAL A 44 15.30 -18.28 4.13
CA VAL A 44 14.50 -17.41 4.99
C VAL A 44 14.54 -17.96 6.41
N SER A 45 15.15 -17.17 7.30
CA SER A 45 15.12 -17.36 8.74
C SER A 45 13.68 -17.30 9.26
N SER A 46 13.30 -18.33 10.00
CA SER A 46 12.07 -18.40 10.78
C SER A 46 11.99 -17.22 11.76
N ASN A 47 10.92 -16.42 11.68
CA ASN A 47 10.61 -15.41 12.70
C ASN A 47 10.39 -16.07 14.07
N PRO A 48 11.01 -15.58 15.16
CA PRO A 48 10.57 -15.91 16.49
C PRO A 48 9.28 -15.15 16.82
N ILE A 49 8.38 -15.87 17.47
CA ILE A 49 7.11 -15.42 18.06
C ILE A 49 7.33 -14.20 18.98
N GLN A 50 6.55 -13.13 18.74
CA GLN A 50 6.20 -11.99 19.59
C GLN A 50 7.15 -11.66 20.77
N PHE A 51 8.33 -11.10 20.46
CA PHE A 51 9.33 -10.70 21.46
C PHE A 51 8.99 -9.38 22.18
N CYS A 52 8.29 -8.45 21.51
CA CYS A 52 7.85 -7.17 22.08
C CYS A 52 6.44 -7.26 22.65
N ARG A 53 6.19 -6.61 23.79
CA ARG A 53 4.88 -6.56 24.46
C ARG A 53 4.28 -5.16 24.40
N ASN A 54 3.02 -5.04 24.82
CA ASN A 54 2.31 -3.76 25.00
C ASN A 54 2.33 -2.83 23.77
N GLY A 55 2.12 -3.39 22.58
CA GLY A 55 2.09 -2.62 21.33
C GLY A 55 3.48 -2.24 20.78
N GLY A 56 4.58 -2.68 21.40
CA GLY A 56 5.92 -2.45 20.88
C GLY A 56 6.20 -3.20 19.58
N THR A 57 6.96 -2.57 18.68
CA THR A 57 7.34 -3.14 17.37
C THR A 57 8.81 -3.57 17.39
N TRP A 58 9.14 -4.70 16.77
CA TRP A 58 10.52 -5.20 16.70
C TRP A 58 11.23 -4.63 15.47
N GLN A 59 12.28 -3.82 15.68
CA GLN A 59 13.10 -3.25 14.61
C GLN A 59 14.59 -3.39 14.94
N ASN A 60 15.38 -3.87 13.98
CA ASN A 60 16.86 -3.95 14.07
C ASN A 60 17.43 -4.58 15.36
N GLY A 61 16.78 -5.63 15.89
CA GLY A 61 17.28 -6.35 17.08
C GLY A 61 16.84 -5.75 18.43
N ARG A 62 15.90 -4.79 18.44
CA ARG A 62 15.36 -4.12 19.63
C ARG A 62 13.85 -3.90 19.48
N CYS A 63 13.13 -3.80 20.61
CA CYS A 63 11.76 -3.30 20.63
C CYS A 63 11.71 -1.77 20.68
N ILE A 64 10.92 -1.16 19.80
CA ILE A 64 10.48 0.23 19.86
C ILE A 64 9.15 0.25 20.60
N CYS A 65 9.03 1.08 21.63
CA CYS A 65 7.90 1.08 22.53
C CYS A 65 6.98 2.27 22.27
N THR A 66 5.67 2.07 22.46
CA THR A 66 4.73 3.18 22.61
C THR A 66 5.14 4.04 23.81
N GLU A 67 4.80 5.32 23.82
CA GLU A 67 5.27 6.28 24.86
C GLU A 67 4.99 5.85 26.31
N GLU A 68 3.91 5.10 26.55
CA GLU A 68 3.55 4.54 27.85
C GLU A 68 4.48 3.41 28.34
N TRP A 69 5.35 2.87 27.48
CA TRP A 69 6.16 1.70 27.82
C TRP A 69 7.62 1.93 27.45
N LYS A 70 8.52 1.33 28.23
CA LYS A 70 9.97 1.38 28.00
C LYS A 70 10.65 0.05 28.29
N GLY A 71 11.96 0.03 28.07
CA GLY A 71 12.81 -1.14 28.27
C GLY A 71 12.92 -2.04 27.04
N LEU A 72 13.83 -3.02 27.09
CA LEU A 72 14.22 -3.86 25.94
C LEU A 72 13.06 -4.64 25.29
N ARG A 73 11.95 -4.85 26.02
CA ARG A 73 10.76 -5.57 25.57
C ARG A 73 9.44 -4.78 25.72
N CYS A 74 9.52 -3.48 26.03
CA CYS A 74 8.35 -2.64 26.29
C CYS A 74 7.47 -3.12 27.45
N THR A 75 8.11 -3.61 28.52
CA THR A 75 7.42 -4.16 29.71
C THR A 75 7.50 -3.27 30.93
N ILE A 76 8.33 -2.22 30.89
CA ILE A 76 8.50 -1.29 32.00
C ILE A 76 7.53 -0.14 31.78
N ALA A 77 6.67 0.15 32.75
CA ALA A 77 5.74 1.26 32.67
C ALA A 77 6.50 2.60 32.58
N ASN A 78 5.99 3.49 31.73
CA ASN A 78 6.49 4.84 31.53
C ASN A 78 5.34 5.85 31.54
N PHE A 79 4.40 5.65 32.45
CA PHE A 79 3.26 6.56 32.67
C PHE A 79 2.90 6.62 34.15
N CYS A 80 2.21 7.69 34.50
CA CYS A 80 1.45 7.82 35.73
C CYS A 80 0.05 7.23 35.52
N GLU A 81 -0.43 6.43 36.48
CA GLU A 81 -1.76 5.83 36.43
C GLU A 81 -2.87 6.89 36.51
N ASN A 82 -4.10 6.47 36.18
CA ASN A 82 -5.28 7.30 36.32
C ASN A 82 -5.40 7.88 37.74
N SER A 83 -5.73 9.17 37.83
CA SER A 83 -5.74 9.85 39.13
C SER A 83 -6.86 10.88 39.21
N THR A 84 -7.32 11.12 40.44
CA THR A 84 -8.27 12.19 40.75
C THR A 84 -7.69 13.06 41.85
N TYR A 85 -7.66 14.38 41.66
CA TYR A 85 -7.16 15.34 42.63
C TYR A 85 -7.99 16.62 42.57
N LEU A 86 -8.43 17.13 43.73
CA LEU A 86 -9.28 18.35 43.84
C LEU A 86 -10.52 18.35 42.91
N SER A 87 -11.16 17.19 42.72
CA SER A 87 -12.32 17.00 41.82
C SER A 87 -12.01 17.04 40.31
N TYR A 88 -10.73 17.01 39.93
CA TYR A 88 -10.29 16.84 38.55
C TYR A 88 -9.76 15.43 38.32
N THR A 89 -10.17 14.83 37.20
CA THR A 89 -9.80 13.47 36.83
C THR A 89 -8.84 13.50 35.65
N PHE A 90 -7.77 12.72 35.74
CA PHE A 90 -6.76 12.59 34.71
C PHE A 90 -6.66 11.13 34.25
N ALA A 91 -6.61 10.95 32.93
CA ALA A 91 -6.28 9.65 32.33
C ALA A 91 -4.80 9.30 32.60
N ARG A 92 -4.33 8.19 32.03
CA ARG A 92 -2.90 7.85 32.07
C ARG A 92 -2.08 8.94 31.39
N ILE A 93 -0.97 9.31 32.00
CA ILE A 93 -0.10 10.39 31.51
C ILE A 93 1.30 9.83 31.29
N PRO A 94 1.84 9.82 30.06
CA PRO A 94 3.22 9.41 29.81
C PRO A 94 4.21 10.28 30.59
N VAL A 95 5.30 9.69 31.04
CA VAL A 95 6.38 10.39 31.75
C VAL A 95 6.95 11.51 30.87
N GLY A 96 7.12 12.70 31.45
CA GLY A 96 7.60 13.90 30.77
C GLY A 96 6.48 14.69 30.05
N ARG A 97 5.23 14.23 30.09
CA ARG A 97 4.09 14.93 29.47
C ARG A 97 3.12 15.48 30.51
N TYR A 98 2.39 16.52 30.10
CA TYR A 98 1.25 17.05 30.84
C TYR A 98 -0.04 16.38 30.35
N GLY A 99 -0.82 15.83 31.28
CA GLY A 99 -2.14 15.29 31.00
C GLY A 99 -3.22 16.32 31.27
N PRO A 100 -4.17 16.54 30.33
CA PRO A 100 -5.33 17.39 30.56
C PRO A 100 -6.38 16.71 31.45
N SER A 101 -7.14 17.50 32.20
CA SER A 101 -8.30 17.02 32.95
C SER A 101 -9.42 16.56 32.01
N LEU A 102 -10.18 15.55 32.43
CA LEU A 102 -11.38 15.12 31.71
C LEU A 102 -12.51 16.15 31.82
N GLU A 103 -12.54 16.92 32.91
CA GLU A 103 -13.46 18.02 33.12
C GLU A 103 -13.10 19.21 32.21
N LYS A 104 -14.11 19.70 31.48
CA LYS A 104 -13.98 20.76 30.48
C LYS A 104 -14.70 22.04 30.90
N CYS A 105 -14.29 23.16 30.33
CA CYS A 105 -15.00 24.43 30.49
C CYS A 105 -16.42 24.35 29.93
N PRO A 106 -17.43 24.90 30.64
CA PRO A 106 -18.85 24.74 30.31
C PRO A 106 -19.26 25.49 29.04
N SER A 107 -20.35 25.05 28.41
CA SER A 107 -20.96 25.75 27.28
C SER A 107 -21.37 27.17 27.68
N GLY A 108 -20.89 28.18 26.96
CA GLY A 108 -21.14 29.60 27.25
C GLY A 108 -19.91 30.39 27.74
N THR A 109 -18.80 29.73 28.07
CA THR A 109 -17.51 30.40 28.33
C THR A 109 -16.69 30.55 27.05
N VAL A 110 -15.75 31.51 27.03
CA VAL A 110 -14.85 31.77 25.88
C VAL A 110 -14.03 30.53 25.51
N ASN A 111 -13.69 29.68 26.49
CA ASN A 111 -12.93 28.44 26.31
C ASN A 111 -13.76 27.15 26.31
N ALA A 112 -15.05 27.21 26.00
CA ALA A 112 -15.92 26.03 26.07
C ALA A 112 -15.30 24.80 25.38
N GLY A 113 -15.20 23.68 26.09
CA GLY A 113 -14.61 22.44 25.58
C GLY A 113 -13.11 22.22 25.86
N ASN A 114 -12.37 23.23 26.31
CA ASN A 114 -10.97 23.08 26.76
C ASN A 114 -10.89 22.44 28.16
N PRO A 115 -9.79 21.75 28.49
CA PRO A 115 -9.57 21.21 29.83
C PRO A 115 -9.46 22.33 30.88
N LYS A 116 -9.95 22.06 32.10
CA LYS A 116 -9.89 23.02 33.22
C LYS A 116 -8.57 22.98 33.99
N ALA A 117 -7.84 21.89 33.90
CA ALA A 117 -6.61 21.69 34.64
C ALA A 117 -5.66 20.77 33.88
N ILE A 118 -4.37 20.85 34.23
CA ILE A 118 -3.33 19.97 33.72
C ILE A 118 -2.50 19.41 34.87
N ARG A 119 -1.83 18.29 34.61
CA ARG A 119 -0.95 17.65 35.58
C ARG A 119 0.26 17.03 34.90
N LEU A 120 1.45 17.27 35.43
CA LEU A 120 2.70 16.68 34.92
C LEU A 120 2.94 15.30 35.54
N CYS A 121 3.30 14.34 34.69
CA CYS A 121 3.93 13.10 35.12
C CYS A 121 5.45 13.23 34.98
N SER A 122 6.20 13.17 36.07
CA SER A 122 7.67 13.33 36.06
C SER A 122 8.37 12.16 36.70
N VAL A 123 9.70 12.17 36.63
CA VAL A 123 10.56 11.24 37.37
C VAL A 123 11.30 12.04 38.43
N ASN A 124 11.28 11.56 39.67
CA ASN A 124 12.04 12.19 40.76
C ASN A 124 13.54 11.86 40.68
N GLU A 125 14.35 12.44 41.55
CA GLU A 125 15.80 12.22 41.58
C GLU A 125 16.20 10.74 41.84
N TYR A 126 15.31 9.95 42.42
CA TYR A 126 15.50 8.52 42.69
C TYR A 126 15.07 7.61 41.53
N GLY A 127 14.58 8.18 40.43
CA GLY A 127 14.13 7.42 39.26
C GLY A 127 12.70 6.89 39.36
N GLU A 128 11.93 7.29 40.39
CA GLU A 128 10.54 6.90 40.57
C GLU A 128 9.59 7.85 39.84
N ILE A 129 8.51 7.28 39.29
CA ILE A 129 7.50 8.03 38.54
C ILE A 129 6.53 8.66 39.54
N GLU A 130 6.35 9.98 39.46
CA GLU A 130 5.46 10.72 40.34
C GLU A 130 4.56 11.71 39.58
N LEU A 131 3.37 11.94 40.13
CA LEU A 131 2.44 12.94 39.64
C LEU A 131 2.62 14.25 40.39
N GLN A 132 2.93 15.31 39.67
CA GLN A 132 3.07 16.66 40.22
C GLN A 132 1.73 17.25 40.66
N ASN A 133 1.78 18.42 41.30
CA ASN A 133 0.59 19.17 41.69
C ASN A 133 -0.23 19.60 40.47
N VAL A 134 -1.55 19.72 40.67
CA VAL A 134 -2.47 20.14 39.61
C VAL A 134 -2.35 21.65 39.39
N THR A 135 -2.23 22.04 38.12
CA THR A 135 -2.32 23.43 37.68
C THR A 135 -3.72 23.67 37.13
N ILE A 136 -4.45 24.62 37.72
CA ILE A 136 -5.83 24.96 37.35
C ILE A 136 -5.79 26.19 36.46
N GLY A 137 -6.50 26.15 35.33
CA GLY A 137 -6.56 27.24 34.36
C GLY A 137 -7.89 27.99 34.36
N SER A 138 -7.91 29.10 33.62
CA SER A 138 -9.08 29.96 33.50
C SER A 138 -10.01 29.53 32.35
N CYS A 139 -11.32 29.49 32.62
CA CYS A 139 -12.32 29.32 31.55
C CYS A 139 -12.68 30.63 30.85
N THR A 140 -12.15 31.77 31.29
CA THR A 140 -12.49 33.10 30.73
C THR A 140 -11.49 33.61 29.69
N GLU A 141 -10.36 32.93 29.49
CA GLU A 141 -9.23 33.43 28.67
C GLU A 141 -8.79 32.44 27.59
N ASN A 142 -9.04 32.71 26.32
CA ASN A 142 -8.49 31.89 25.22
C ASN A 142 -7.13 32.41 24.73
N LEU A 143 -6.47 31.65 23.84
CA LEU A 143 -5.18 32.03 23.26
C LEU A 143 -5.20 33.40 22.55
N GLN A 144 -6.34 33.79 21.97
CA GLN A 144 -6.51 35.10 21.32
C GLN A 144 -6.62 36.24 22.35
N THR A 145 -7.27 36.01 23.49
CA THR A 145 -7.31 36.99 24.59
C THR A 145 -5.94 37.12 25.25
N LEU A 146 -5.19 36.01 25.39
CA LEU A 146 -3.81 36.06 25.84
C LEU A 146 -2.94 36.88 24.89
N GLU A 147 -3.18 36.79 23.57
CA GLU A 147 -2.49 37.61 22.57
C GLU A 147 -2.68 39.12 22.83
N THR A 148 -3.85 39.54 23.32
CA THR A 148 -4.11 40.96 23.64
C THR A 148 -3.50 41.40 24.98
N GLN A 149 -3.32 40.48 25.94
CA GLN A 149 -2.75 40.78 27.27
C GLN A 149 -1.21 40.97 27.25
N ILE A 150 -0.57 40.65 26.13
CA ILE A 150 0.88 40.72 25.88
C ILE A 150 1.47 42.13 26.01
N GLU A 151 0.67 43.19 26.10
CA GLU A 151 1.19 44.54 26.32
C GLU A 151 1.94 44.69 27.67
N ASN A 152 1.58 43.88 28.69
CA ASN A 152 2.18 43.90 30.04
C ASN A 152 3.05 42.66 30.39
N ILE A 153 3.76 42.07 29.41
CA ILE A 153 4.58 40.85 29.57
C ILE A 153 5.51 40.87 30.79
N LYS A 154 6.10 42.02 31.14
CA LYS A 154 7.13 42.11 32.18
C LYS A 154 6.63 41.64 33.55
N THR A 155 5.33 41.79 33.84
CA THR A 155 4.73 41.42 35.13
C THR A 155 3.82 40.19 35.03
N GLU A 156 3.24 39.90 33.87
CA GLU A 156 2.23 38.84 33.70
C GLU A 156 2.74 37.61 32.94
N SER A 157 3.98 37.64 32.43
CA SER A 157 4.54 36.57 31.59
C SER A 157 4.35 35.16 32.15
N LYS A 158 4.49 34.97 33.47
CA LYS A 158 4.31 33.66 34.10
C LYS A 158 2.86 33.17 33.99
N ASN A 159 1.88 34.03 34.26
CA ASN A 159 0.46 33.67 34.16
C ASN A 159 0.10 33.35 32.70
N ILE A 160 0.51 34.20 31.77
CA ILE A 160 0.27 34.04 30.33
C ILE A 160 0.86 32.71 29.84
N SER A 161 2.11 32.39 30.20
CA SER A 161 2.74 31.11 29.83
C SER A 161 1.99 29.91 30.41
N THR A 162 1.54 29.99 31.67
CA THR A 162 0.82 28.90 32.33
C THR A 162 -0.56 28.66 31.69
N GLU A 163 -1.32 29.72 31.41
CA GLU A 163 -2.61 29.58 30.72
C GLU A 163 -2.42 29.06 29.29
N ALA A 164 -1.41 29.54 28.56
CA ALA A 164 -1.09 29.01 27.23
C ALA A 164 -0.80 27.50 27.27
N GLN A 165 0.02 27.03 28.22
CA GLN A 165 0.34 25.61 28.42
C GLN A 165 -0.92 24.76 28.70
N ILE A 166 -1.90 25.30 29.43
CA ILE A 166 -3.15 24.60 29.74
C ILE A 166 -4.01 24.46 28.47
N LEU A 167 -4.15 25.55 27.72
CA LEU A 167 -4.92 25.60 26.48
C LEU A 167 -4.34 24.71 25.38
N THR A 168 -3.01 24.49 25.39
CA THR A 168 -2.33 23.61 24.41
C THR A 168 -2.16 22.17 24.86
N ALA A 169 -2.52 21.81 26.10
CA ALA A 169 -2.25 20.48 26.65
C ALA A 169 -2.98 19.32 25.95
N ASN A 170 -4.09 19.58 25.27
CA ASN A 170 -4.78 18.57 24.46
C ASN A 170 -4.63 18.87 22.96
N ALA A 171 -3.60 18.30 22.35
CA ALA A 171 -3.29 18.51 20.94
C ALA A 171 -4.41 18.07 19.98
N SER A 172 -5.25 17.10 20.37
CA SER A 172 -6.33 16.56 19.52
C SER A 172 -7.49 17.52 19.25
N ILE A 173 -7.64 18.58 20.06
CA ILE A 173 -8.69 19.58 19.92
C ILE A 173 -8.17 20.91 19.36
N LEU A 174 -6.86 21.03 19.13
CA LEU A 174 -6.28 22.27 18.63
C LEU A 174 -6.70 22.54 17.19
N THR A 175 -7.09 23.79 16.95
CA THR A 175 -7.39 24.29 15.61
C THR A 175 -6.22 25.07 15.03
N ALA A 176 -6.24 25.34 13.72
CA ALA A 176 -5.22 26.13 13.04
C ALA A 176 -5.05 27.53 13.70
N GLU A 177 -6.16 28.17 14.07
CA GLU A 177 -6.15 29.47 14.78
C GLU A 177 -5.52 29.36 16.16
N ASN A 178 -5.75 28.26 16.89
CA ASN A 178 -5.11 28.04 18.19
C ASN A 178 -3.59 27.90 18.04
N ILE A 179 -3.11 27.15 17.04
CA ILE A 179 -1.68 26.99 16.78
C ILE A 179 -1.04 28.36 16.49
N THR A 180 -1.58 29.12 15.52
CA THR A 180 -1.05 30.44 15.17
C THR A 180 -1.05 31.40 16.37
N SER A 181 -2.14 31.43 17.15
CA SER A 181 -2.24 32.30 18.34
C SER A 181 -1.23 31.89 19.42
N ALA A 182 -1.10 30.59 19.71
CA ALA A 182 -0.13 30.07 20.67
C ALA A 182 1.32 30.41 20.24
N THR A 183 1.64 30.25 18.96
CA THR A 183 2.95 30.63 18.41
C THR A 183 3.24 32.12 18.61
N ARG A 184 2.28 33.01 18.36
CA ARG A 184 2.45 34.44 18.61
C ARG A 184 2.67 34.74 20.08
N VAL A 185 1.85 34.17 20.96
CA VAL A 185 1.95 34.36 22.43
C VAL A 185 3.34 33.95 22.92
N VAL A 186 3.77 32.75 22.55
CA VAL A 186 5.07 32.22 22.96
C VAL A 186 6.23 32.98 22.32
N GLY A 187 6.11 33.38 21.06
CA GLY A 187 7.11 34.21 20.38
C GLY A 187 7.37 35.53 21.10
N GLN A 188 6.31 36.17 21.62
CA GLN A 188 6.45 37.40 22.41
C GLN A 188 7.07 37.16 23.80
N ILE A 189 6.83 36.00 24.42
CA ILE A 189 7.48 35.62 25.69
C ILE A 189 8.99 35.45 25.49
N PHE A 190 9.43 34.86 24.38
CA PHE A 190 10.85 34.71 24.09
C PHE A 190 11.53 36.02 23.67
N ASN A 191 10.77 37.00 23.17
CA ASN A 191 11.28 38.30 22.74
C ASN A 191 12.10 38.98 23.84
N LYS A 192 13.41 39.09 23.60
CA LYS A 192 14.39 39.64 24.55
C LYS A 192 14.04 41.06 25.00
N THR A 193 13.45 41.88 24.12
CA THR A 193 13.09 43.28 24.42
C THR A 193 11.94 43.41 25.41
N ARG A 194 11.07 42.39 25.51
CA ARG A 194 9.89 42.40 26.39
C ARG A 194 10.21 42.00 27.83
N GLY A 195 11.37 41.40 28.08
CA GLY A 195 11.89 41.14 29.42
C GLY A 195 11.07 40.15 30.26
N ALA A 196 10.47 39.13 29.64
CA ALA A 196 9.73 38.06 30.34
C ALA A 196 10.61 37.28 31.33
N GLU A 197 9.98 36.75 32.39
CA GLU A 197 10.66 35.95 33.42
C GLU A 197 11.24 34.64 32.86
N LEU A 198 12.35 34.16 33.42
CA LEU A 198 12.99 32.91 32.99
C LEU A 198 12.05 31.70 33.15
N GLN A 199 11.27 31.66 34.24
CA GLN A 199 10.31 30.59 34.48
C GLN A 199 9.18 30.60 33.44
N ALA A 200 8.72 31.78 33.03
CA ALA A 200 7.72 31.93 31.97
C ALA A 200 8.24 31.38 30.63
N LYS A 201 9.50 31.65 30.29
CA LYS A 201 10.15 31.10 29.08
C LYS A 201 10.24 29.58 29.11
N ARG A 202 10.58 28.99 30.27
CA ARG A 202 10.64 27.53 30.44
C ARG A 202 9.27 26.87 30.21
N VAL A 203 8.21 27.42 30.80
CA VAL A 203 6.82 26.95 30.58
C VAL A 203 6.39 27.12 29.11
N ALA A 204 6.84 28.20 28.48
CA ALA A 204 6.56 28.44 27.07
C ALA A 204 7.23 27.38 26.14
N ILE A 205 8.39 26.82 26.50
CA ILE A 205 8.97 25.68 25.77
C ILE A 205 8.04 24.46 25.82
N THR A 206 7.43 24.16 26.97
CA THR A 206 6.45 23.09 27.06
C THR A 206 5.25 23.35 26.14
N THR A 207 4.78 24.60 26.04
CA THR A 207 3.72 25.00 25.11
C THR A 207 4.12 24.69 23.66
N VAL A 208 5.35 25.03 23.26
CA VAL A 208 5.90 24.66 21.94
C VAL A 208 5.94 23.14 21.76
N SER A 209 6.38 22.40 22.77
CA SER A 209 6.39 20.94 22.69
C SER A 209 4.99 20.35 22.50
N GLN A 210 3.97 20.89 23.18
CA GLN A 210 2.58 20.40 23.08
C GLN A 210 1.94 20.72 21.74
N ILE A 211 2.14 21.93 21.19
CA ILE A 211 1.58 22.25 19.87
C ILE A 211 2.17 21.33 18.79
N LEU A 212 3.45 20.92 18.91
CA LEU A 212 4.09 19.98 17.99
C LEU A 212 3.48 18.56 17.99
N ASP A 213 2.60 18.23 18.94
CA ASP A 213 1.82 16.98 18.93
C ASP A 213 0.55 17.06 18.06
N ALA A 214 0.11 18.26 17.65
CA ALA A 214 -1.09 18.42 16.82
C ALA A 214 -0.89 17.81 15.42
N SER A 215 -1.98 17.40 14.76
CA SER A 215 -1.89 16.71 13.47
C SER A 215 -1.37 17.60 12.34
N GLU A 216 -0.72 16.99 11.35
CA GLU A 216 -0.08 17.71 10.23
C GLU A 216 -1.09 18.55 9.43
N ASP A 217 -2.33 18.07 9.28
CA ASP A 217 -3.39 18.79 8.55
C ASP A 217 -3.81 20.10 9.24
N VAL A 218 -3.65 20.18 10.57
CA VAL A 218 -3.93 21.41 11.33
C VAL A 218 -2.78 22.39 11.17
N PHE A 219 -1.53 21.90 11.17
CA PHE A 219 -0.35 22.74 10.94
C PHE A 219 -0.30 23.31 9.51
N GLN A 220 -0.62 22.52 8.50
CA GLN A 220 -0.69 23.00 7.12
C GLN A 220 -1.72 24.13 6.98
N ARG A 221 -2.91 23.96 7.56
CA ARG A 221 -3.92 25.03 7.61
C ARG A 221 -3.45 26.24 8.41
N ALA A 222 -2.73 26.04 9.52
CA ALA A 222 -2.16 27.12 10.33
C ALA A 222 -1.12 27.94 9.54
N ALA A 223 -0.28 27.26 8.75
CA ALA A 223 0.71 27.92 7.89
C ALA A 223 0.06 28.72 6.75
N GLU A 224 -1.07 28.26 6.20
CA GLU A 224 -1.83 28.98 5.18
C GLU A 224 -2.46 30.28 5.71
N ILE A 225 -2.90 30.29 6.97
CA ILE A 225 -3.52 31.47 7.60
C ILE A 225 -2.50 32.42 8.25
N ASP A 226 -1.26 31.97 8.48
CA ASP A 226 -0.21 32.76 9.14
C ASP A 226 0.35 33.85 8.22
N ARG A 227 -0.29 35.01 8.21
CA ARG A 227 0.13 36.18 7.42
C ARG A 227 1.32 36.95 8.00
N GLU A 228 1.70 36.69 9.25
CA GLU A 228 2.68 37.48 9.99
C GLU A 228 4.01 36.76 10.18
N ASN A 229 4.20 35.58 9.56
CA ASN A 229 5.36 34.73 9.75
C ASN A 229 5.61 34.43 11.24
N SER A 230 4.53 34.13 11.97
CA SER A 230 4.58 33.83 13.40
C SER A 230 5.49 32.63 13.69
N PHE A 231 5.50 31.59 12.85
CA PHE A 231 6.40 30.44 12.99
C PHE A 231 7.86 30.83 12.87
N SER A 232 8.22 31.58 11.82
CA SER A 232 9.59 32.06 11.61
C SER A 232 10.05 32.94 12.77
N THR A 233 9.19 33.85 13.22
CA THR A 233 9.46 34.72 14.38
C THR A 233 9.71 33.89 15.64
N LEU A 234 8.88 32.89 15.92
CA LEU A 234 9.06 32.01 17.07
C LEU A 234 10.41 31.30 17.01
N ILE A 235 10.74 30.68 15.88
CA ILE A 235 12.02 29.96 15.69
C ILE A 235 13.20 30.90 15.96
N GLU A 236 13.22 32.10 15.37
CA GLU A 236 14.29 33.09 15.59
C GLU A 236 14.43 33.49 17.07
N GLN A 237 13.32 33.71 17.77
CA GLN A 237 13.34 34.07 19.19
C GLN A 237 13.82 32.91 20.08
N MET A 238 13.43 31.67 19.76
CA MET A 238 13.89 30.47 20.46
C MET A 238 15.38 30.22 20.25
N GLU A 239 15.86 30.42 19.02
CA GLU A 239 17.30 30.41 18.74
C GLU A 239 18.03 31.48 19.55
N SER A 240 17.48 32.71 19.62
CA SER A 240 18.08 33.77 20.45
C SER A 240 18.08 33.42 21.93
N TYR A 241 17.06 32.70 22.41
CA TYR A 241 16.98 32.24 23.79
C TYR A 241 18.00 31.14 24.08
N SER A 242 18.30 30.27 23.09
CA SER A 242 19.13 29.08 23.27
C SER A 242 20.54 29.33 23.81
N PHE A 243 21.17 30.46 23.47
CA PHE A 243 22.50 30.85 23.99
C PHE A 243 22.43 31.76 25.23
N SER A 244 21.23 32.13 25.69
CA SER A 244 21.02 32.93 26.90
C SER A 244 20.85 32.11 28.18
N LEU A 245 20.83 30.77 28.06
CA LEU A 245 20.56 29.82 29.14
C LEU A 245 21.76 29.53 30.06
N GLY A 246 22.97 29.98 29.73
CA GLY A 246 24.12 29.90 30.65
C GLY A 246 24.52 28.49 31.08
N ASP A 247 24.73 27.58 30.11
CA ASP A 247 24.97 26.13 30.31
C ASP A 247 23.79 25.30 30.87
N GLU A 248 22.60 25.89 31.03
CA GLU A 248 21.40 25.10 31.34
C GLU A 248 20.89 24.31 30.11
N THR A 249 20.21 23.20 30.41
CA THR A 249 19.50 22.37 29.44
C THR A 249 18.00 22.38 29.75
N VAL A 250 17.18 22.51 28.71
CA VAL A 250 15.73 22.30 28.77
C VAL A 250 15.37 21.20 27.77
N VAL A 251 14.83 20.09 28.26
CA VAL A 251 14.39 18.97 27.40
C VAL A 251 12.91 18.73 27.63
N GLU A 252 12.14 18.84 26.56
CA GLU A 252 10.74 18.49 26.45
C GLU A 252 10.58 17.40 25.36
N PRO A 253 9.48 16.63 25.34
CA PRO A 253 9.31 15.49 24.42
C PRO A 253 9.55 15.79 22.93
N ASN A 254 9.18 16.98 22.45
CA ASN A 254 9.33 17.36 21.04
C ASN A 254 10.44 18.38 20.78
N ILE A 255 11.07 18.91 21.84
CA ILE A 255 12.09 19.95 21.71
C ILE A 255 13.15 19.89 22.80
N ALA A 256 14.42 20.03 22.44
CA ALA A 256 15.53 20.18 23.38
C ALA A 256 16.32 21.45 23.07
N ILE A 257 16.64 22.21 24.10
CA ILE A 257 17.44 23.44 24.02
C ILE A 257 18.59 23.33 25.00
N GLN A 258 19.81 23.58 24.54
CA GLN A 258 21.00 23.53 25.37
C GLN A 258 21.97 24.65 25.02
N SER A 259 22.42 25.38 26.05
CA SER A 259 23.45 26.41 25.90
C SER A 259 24.81 25.85 26.26
N VAL A 260 25.86 26.44 25.69
CA VAL A 260 27.25 26.19 26.03
C VAL A 260 27.97 27.51 26.18
N THR A 261 28.46 27.80 27.38
CA THR A 261 29.47 28.85 27.56
C THR A 261 30.85 28.27 27.31
N ARG A 262 31.70 29.04 26.63
CA ARG A 262 33.01 28.58 26.17
C ARG A 262 34.12 29.27 26.96
N GLY A 263 34.68 28.55 27.93
CA GLY A 263 35.80 29.01 28.75
C GLY A 263 37.15 28.94 28.03
N ASN A 264 38.23 29.23 28.75
CA ASN A 264 39.59 29.20 28.19
C ASN A 264 40.08 27.80 27.81
N ASP A 265 39.52 26.74 28.41
CA ASP A 265 39.91 25.34 28.20
C ASP A 265 39.14 24.63 27.08
N ALA A 266 38.23 25.33 26.40
CA ALA A 266 37.46 24.76 25.31
C ALA A 266 38.26 24.73 24.01
N GLY A 267 38.13 23.63 23.25
CA GLY A 267 38.75 23.48 21.92
C GLY A 267 38.18 24.46 20.91
N SER A 268 38.53 24.31 19.62
CA SER A 268 37.98 25.13 18.50
C SER A 268 36.55 24.74 18.11
N SER A 269 36.04 23.61 18.61
CA SER A 269 34.74 23.06 18.25
C SER A 269 33.94 22.55 19.45
N VAL A 270 32.61 22.45 19.25
CA VAL A 270 31.65 21.91 20.21
C VAL A 270 30.83 20.84 19.51
N LEU A 271 30.81 19.63 20.08
CA LEU A 271 30.00 18.51 19.61
C LEU A 271 28.75 18.38 20.48
N PHE A 272 27.58 18.43 19.85
CA PHE A 272 26.30 18.12 20.48
C PHE A 272 25.76 16.81 19.89
N SER A 273 25.27 15.92 20.75
CA SER A 273 24.79 14.57 20.38
C SER A 273 23.39 14.33 20.92
N VAL A 274 22.56 13.64 20.12
CA VAL A 274 21.26 13.09 20.50
C VAL A 274 21.30 11.58 20.33
N GLN A 275 20.92 10.85 21.38
CA GLN A 275 20.84 9.40 21.38
C GLN A 275 19.45 8.91 21.00
N LYS A 276 19.38 7.73 20.38
CA LYS A 276 18.13 7.03 20.06
C LYS A 276 17.38 6.70 21.33
N GLY A 277 16.19 7.27 21.47
CA GLY A 277 15.23 6.93 22.51
C GLY A 277 14.63 5.53 22.34
N SER A 278 13.91 5.08 23.37
CA SER A 278 13.03 3.90 23.28
C SER A 278 11.63 4.22 22.74
N SER A 279 11.33 5.52 22.58
CA SER A 279 10.08 6.11 22.10
C SER A 279 10.43 7.23 21.10
N ASP A 280 9.46 7.68 20.31
CA ASP A 280 9.61 8.79 19.36
C ASP A 280 9.64 10.18 20.03
N SER A 281 10.14 10.25 21.26
CA SER A 281 10.21 11.47 22.09
C SER A 281 11.63 11.69 22.61
N LEU A 282 12.02 12.95 22.76
CA LEU A 282 13.25 13.33 23.46
C LEU A 282 13.08 13.06 24.97
N VAL A 283 14.16 12.60 25.60
CA VAL A 283 14.18 12.28 27.03
C VAL A 283 15.33 12.99 27.72
N SER A 284 15.12 13.38 28.98
CA SER A 284 16.17 13.97 29.80
C SER A 284 17.37 13.02 29.91
N GLY A 285 18.57 13.52 29.68
CA GLY A 285 19.80 12.73 29.58
C GLY A 285 20.06 12.06 28.22
N GLY A 286 19.14 12.19 27.26
CA GLY A 286 19.32 11.72 25.88
C GLY A 286 20.15 12.67 24.99
N THR A 287 20.46 13.87 25.47
CA THR A 287 21.34 14.84 24.81
C THR A 287 22.65 14.99 25.58
N SER A 288 23.75 15.19 24.87
CA SER A 288 25.06 15.42 25.49
C SER A 288 25.90 16.42 24.70
N ILE A 289 26.79 17.11 25.43
CA ILE A 289 27.70 18.10 24.87
C ILE A 289 29.13 17.75 25.23
N ASN A 290 30.01 17.83 24.24
CA ASN A 290 31.45 17.69 24.40
C ASN A 290 32.16 18.94 23.84
N LYS A 291 32.87 19.66 24.70
CA LYS A 291 33.58 20.92 24.38
C LYS A 291 35.02 20.70 23.84
N THR A 292 35.49 19.45 23.74
CA THR A 292 36.87 19.10 23.34
C THR A 292 36.93 18.18 22.12
N ALA A 293 35.80 17.66 21.64
CA ALA A 293 35.76 16.83 20.45
C ALA A 293 36.12 17.63 19.19
N ASP A 294 37.00 17.08 18.36
CA ASP A 294 37.52 17.67 17.11
C ASP A 294 36.86 17.10 15.84
N ARG A 295 36.09 16.01 15.99
CA ARG A 295 35.42 15.29 14.89
C ARG A 295 34.11 14.67 15.34
N LEU A 296 33.24 14.38 14.36
CA LEU A 296 32.07 13.54 14.56
C LEU A 296 32.50 12.12 14.95
N ASN A 297 31.78 11.51 15.90
CA ASN A 297 32.05 10.14 16.35
C ASN A 297 30.71 9.43 16.65
N PRO A 298 29.93 9.11 15.60
CA PRO A 298 28.65 8.45 15.78
C PRO A 298 28.83 6.97 16.15
N ASP A 299 27.99 6.49 17.05
CA ASP A 299 27.89 5.08 17.44
C ASP A 299 26.52 4.49 17.08
N GLY A 300 26.27 3.22 17.42
CA GLY A 300 24.99 2.56 17.12
C GLY A 300 23.77 3.18 17.81
N GLN A 301 23.98 3.96 18.88
CA GLN A 301 22.93 4.67 19.62
C GLN A 301 22.78 6.12 19.15
N THR A 302 23.66 6.62 18.31
CA THR A 302 23.59 7.98 17.78
C THR A 302 22.42 8.10 16.81
N GLU A 303 21.54 9.05 17.11
CA GLU A 303 20.46 9.46 16.23
C GLU A 303 20.85 10.70 15.42
N LEU A 304 21.50 11.65 16.08
CA LEU A 304 21.93 12.93 15.51
C LEU A 304 23.20 13.42 16.21
N GLN A 305 24.16 13.92 15.45
CA GLN A 305 25.30 14.69 15.97
C GLN A 305 25.52 15.94 15.13
N ILE A 306 25.87 17.05 15.79
CA ILE A 306 26.34 18.28 15.16
C ILE A 306 27.66 18.70 15.80
N LEU A 307 28.68 18.90 14.97
CA LEU A 307 29.97 19.46 15.34
C LEU A 307 30.03 20.88 14.80
N LEU A 308 29.99 21.84 15.71
CA LEU A 308 30.09 23.27 15.41
C LEU A 308 31.54 23.72 15.64
N ASN A 309 32.26 24.00 14.55
CA ASN A 309 33.59 24.60 14.62
C ASN A 309 33.47 26.11 14.46
N THR A 310 33.94 26.85 15.47
CA THR A 310 33.83 28.31 15.54
C THR A 310 35.19 29.01 15.43
N GLY A 311 36.25 28.26 15.10
CA GLY A 311 37.61 28.77 15.07
C GLY A 311 38.04 29.30 16.44
N GLU A 312 38.54 30.54 16.46
CA GLU A 312 38.96 31.24 17.69
C GLU A 312 37.80 31.92 18.44
N ASN A 313 36.59 31.94 17.88
CA ASN A 313 35.46 32.61 18.52
C ASN A 313 34.96 31.81 19.74
N LYS A 314 35.02 32.47 20.91
CA LYS A 314 34.63 31.90 22.21
C LYS A 314 33.25 32.34 22.69
N ASN A 315 32.41 32.90 21.82
CA ASN A 315 31.06 33.30 22.20
C ASN A 315 30.19 32.08 22.59
N PRO A 316 29.18 32.27 23.45
CA PRO A 316 28.25 31.21 23.80
C PRO A 316 27.59 30.61 22.55
N CYS A 317 27.46 29.29 22.55
CA CYS A 317 26.77 28.54 21.52
C CYS A 317 25.45 28.00 22.06
N GLY A 318 24.39 28.05 21.26
CA GLY A 318 23.09 27.49 21.59
C GLY A 318 22.70 26.42 20.59
N PHE A 319 22.19 25.30 21.08
CA PHE A 319 21.66 24.20 20.28
C PHE A 319 20.17 24.06 20.52
N VAL A 320 19.41 23.88 19.45
CA VAL A 320 17.97 23.58 19.49
C VAL A 320 17.70 22.37 18.62
N VAL A 321 16.99 21.37 19.14
CA VAL A 321 16.56 20.18 18.40
C VAL A 321 15.06 20.14 18.39
N TYR A 322 14.47 20.02 17.20
CA TYR A 322 13.05 19.76 17.01
C TYR A 322 12.86 18.30 16.57
N GLN A 323 11.91 17.61 17.19
CA GLN A 323 11.60 16.21 16.93
C GLN A 323 10.93 16.00 15.56
N ASN A 324 10.25 17.02 15.03
CA ASN A 324 9.57 17.01 13.74
C ASN A 324 9.69 18.37 13.02
N ASN A 325 9.20 18.44 11.78
CA ASN A 325 9.30 19.60 10.89
C ASN A 325 8.05 20.51 10.89
N LYS A 326 7.12 20.36 11.84
CA LYS A 326 5.81 21.04 11.79
C LYS A 326 5.89 22.57 11.80
N LEU A 327 6.91 23.15 12.44
CA LEU A 327 7.17 24.60 12.40
C LEU A 327 7.88 25.07 11.11
N PHE A 328 8.35 24.15 10.27
CA PHE A 328 9.19 24.39 9.09
C PHE A 328 8.44 23.95 7.81
N GLN A 329 7.30 24.59 7.56
CA GLN A 329 6.37 24.24 6.49
C GLN A 329 6.90 24.68 5.12
N SER A 330 7.39 23.71 4.35
CA SER A 330 8.05 23.92 3.06
C SER A 330 7.08 23.93 1.88
N LYS A 331 7.36 24.75 0.86
CA LYS A 331 6.66 24.72 -0.44
C LYS A 331 7.43 23.87 -1.45
N ALA A 332 8.76 23.80 -1.33
CA ALA A 332 9.63 23.00 -2.19
C ALA A 332 9.57 21.49 -1.90
N PHE A 333 9.34 21.10 -0.64
CA PHE A 333 9.30 19.70 -0.21
C PHE A 333 8.01 19.40 0.56
N THR A 334 7.32 18.32 0.18
CA THR A 334 6.12 17.85 0.87
C THR A 334 6.37 16.48 1.50
N ALA A 335 6.29 16.40 2.83
CA ALA A 335 6.26 15.13 3.55
C ALA A 335 4.83 14.56 3.56
N THR A 336 4.69 13.27 3.22
CA THR A 336 3.41 12.56 3.16
C THR A 336 3.37 11.31 4.03
N SER A 337 4.52 10.94 4.60
CA SER A 337 4.76 9.75 5.42
C SER A 337 5.24 10.13 6.81
N ASP A 338 5.10 9.22 7.77
CA ASP A 338 5.52 9.43 9.17
C ASP A 338 7.03 9.21 9.40
N PHE A 339 7.87 9.50 8.41
CA PHE A 339 9.32 9.32 8.58
C PHE A 339 9.89 10.37 9.54
N SER A 340 10.80 9.95 10.42
CA SER A 340 11.44 10.85 11.37
C SER A 340 12.27 11.92 10.65
N GLN A 341 11.82 13.17 10.71
CA GLN A 341 12.53 14.35 10.20
C GLN A 341 12.88 15.30 11.36
N LYS A 342 14.08 15.14 11.92
CA LYS A 342 14.58 16.03 12.98
C LYS A 342 15.27 17.24 12.39
N ILE A 343 15.16 18.35 13.11
CA ILE A 343 15.78 19.62 12.75
C ILE A 343 16.70 20.03 13.88
N ILE A 344 17.89 20.52 13.54
CA ILE A 344 18.87 20.96 14.52
C ILE A 344 19.42 22.33 14.18
N SER A 345 19.40 23.22 15.15
CA SER A 345 20.05 24.52 15.09
C SER A 345 21.30 24.50 15.94
N GLY A 346 22.37 25.09 15.42
CA GLY A 346 23.60 25.35 16.15
C GLY A 346 24.00 26.79 15.89
N LYS A 347 23.71 27.69 16.83
CA LYS A 347 23.89 29.14 16.67
C LYS A 347 24.92 29.68 17.65
N ILE A 348 25.65 30.70 17.22
CA ILE A 348 26.66 31.40 18.01
C ILE A 348 26.13 32.81 18.27
N ASP A 349 26.32 33.33 19.47
CA ASP A 349 26.01 34.73 19.79
C ASP A 349 27.04 35.68 19.15
N ALA A 350 27.02 35.83 17.82
CA ALA A 350 27.92 36.70 17.08
C ALA A 350 27.14 37.68 16.20
N ASN A 351 27.47 38.98 16.31
CA ASN A 351 26.91 40.03 15.46
C ASN A 351 27.57 39.96 14.05
N GLY A 352 27.14 39.01 13.23
CA GLY A 352 27.56 38.86 11.83
C GLY A 352 27.96 37.43 11.44
N GLN A 353 28.03 37.16 10.13
CA GLN A 353 28.57 35.91 9.59
C GLN A 353 30.08 35.87 9.83
N ASN A 354 30.52 34.90 10.63
CA ASN A 354 31.93 34.68 10.92
C ASN A 354 32.52 33.76 9.83
N PRO A 355 33.51 34.20 9.03
CA PRO A 355 33.95 33.49 7.81
C PRO A 355 34.59 32.11 8.06
N ASP A 356 35.00 31.81 9.29
CA ASP A 356 35.68 30.55 9.66
C ASP A 356 34.74 29.48 10.24
N VAL A 357 33.41 29.67 10.18
CA VAL A 357 32.48 28.71 10.77
C VAL A 357 32.26 27.52 9.85
N SER A 358 32.48 26.31 10.40
CA SER A 358 32.19 25.05 9.73
C SER A 358 31.31 24.18 10.61
N VAL A 359 30.22 23.68 10.03
CA VAL A 359 29.27 22.80 10.69
C VAL A 359 29.30 21.45 9.99
N GLN A 360 29.54 20.38 10.74
CA GLN A 360 29.41 19.01 10.27
C GLN A 360 28.31 18.33 11.07
N MET A 361 27.49 17.51 10.41
CA MET A 361 26.37 16.85 11.05
C MET A 361 26.11 15.47 10.45
N VAL A 362 25.59 14.56 11.27
CA VAL A 362 25.18 13.22 10.84
C VAL A 362 23.81 12.87 11.39
N PHE A 363 22.97 12.32 10.53
CA PHE A 363 21.61 11.89 10.86
C PHE A 363 21.45 10.38 10.67
N ASN A 364 20.68 9.75 11.56
CA ASN A 364 20.31 8.35 11.49
C ASN A 364 18.79 8.20 11.49
N PRO A 365 18.12 8.42 10.34
CA PRO A 365 16.66 8.37 10.28
C PRO A 365 16.13 6.96 10.56
N THR A 366 14.99 6.90 11.25
CA THR A 366 14.24 5.66 11.51
C THR A 366 13.18 5.47 10.42
N TYR A 367 13.23 4.35 9.72
CA TYR A 367 12.26 3.95 8.70
C TYR A 367 12.28 2.42 8.53
N ASP A 368 11.20 1.82 8.00
CA ASP A 368 11.15 0.38 7.73
C ASP A 368 11.98 0.04 6.49
N ARG A 369 13.21 -0.45 6.72
CA ARG A 369 14.13 -0.88 5.67
C ARG A 369 13.64 -2.07 4.84
N ARG A 370 12.58 -2.78 5.26
CA ARG A 370 11.99 -3.88 4.49
C ARG A 370 11.00 -3.38 3.44
N GLU A 371 10.39 -2.23 3.68
CA GLU A 371 9.40 -1.61 2.81
C GLU A 371 9.97 -0.43 2.02
N PHE A 372 11.00 0.25 2.54
CA PHE A 372 11.56 1.45 1.93
C PHE A 372 13.07 1.37 1.80
N GLN A 373 13.57 1.80 0.63
CA GLN A 373 14.98 2.02 0.35
C GLN A 373 15.22 3.51 0.14
N LEU A 374 16.29 4.04 0.74
CA LEU A 374 16.66 5.44 0.55
C LEU A 374 17.09 5.66 -0.92
N HIS A 375 16.39 6.54 -1.63
CA HIS A 375 16.69 6.89 -3.03
C HIS A 375 17.71 8.03 -3.10
N THR A 376 17.43 9.13 -2.41
CA THR A 376 18.34 10.28 -2.29
C THR A 376 18.02 11.07 -1.03
N TYR A 377 18.93 11.94 -0.62
CA TYR A 377 18.71 12.92 0.43
C TYR A 377 19.34 14.26 0.06
N ALA A 378 18.93 15.33 0.74
CA ALA A 378 19.50 16.66 0.62
C ALA A 378 19.83 17.22 2.00
N CYS A 379 21.00 17.81 2.12
CA CYS A 379 21.44 18.60 3.26
C CYS A 379 20.95 20.03 3.08
N VAL A 380 20.03 20.48 3.93
CA VAL A 380 19.36 21.78 3.77
C VAL A 380 19.48 22.61 5.03
N TYR A 381 19.26 23.91 4.85
CA TYR A 381 19.00 24.83 5.93
C TYR A 381 17.70 25.61 5.71
N TRP A 382 17.10 26.08 6.79
CA TRP A 382 15.90 26.90 6.73
C TRP A 382 16.26 28.35 6.37
N ASN A 383 15.75 28.83 5.23
CA ASN A 383 15.95 30.19 4.78
C ASN A 383 14.76 31.06 5.19
N PHE A 384 14.96 31.91 6.20
CA PHE A 384 13.94 32.83 6.71
C PHE A 384 13.51 33.91 5.70
N SER A 385 14.29 34.18 4.65
CA SER A 385 13.91 35.16 3.62
C SER A 385 12.86 34.60 2.66
N THR A 386 12.95 33.31 2.34
CA THR A 386 12.00 32.61 1.48
C THR A 386 10.93 31.85 2.26
N ASN A 387 11.14 31.66 3.57
CA ASN A 387 10.39 30.74 4.43
C ASN A 387 10.33 29.34 3.83
N ASP A 388 11.48 28.83 3.36
CA ASP A 388 11.59 27.51 2.75
C ASP A 388 13.01 26.92 2.94
N TRP A 389 13.17 25.63 2.61
CA TRP A 389 14.46 24.94 2.61
C TRP A 389 15.35 25.40 1.46
N ASP A 390 16.64 25.56 1.73
CA ASP A 390 17.67 25.95 0.78
C ASP A 390 18.95 25.11 0.98
N THR A 391 19.76 24.97 -0.07
CA THR A 391 21.01 24.19 -0.07
C THR A 391 22.25 25.07 -0.11
N GLN A 392 22.11 26.39 -0.25
CA GLN A 392 23.24 27.32 -0.30
C GLN A 392 24.19 27.14 0.91
N GLY A 393 25.46 26.88 0.62
CA GLY A 393 26.47 26.67 1.66
C GLY A 393 26.43 25.32 2.36
N CYS A 394 25.53 24.40 1.96
CA CYS A 394 25.42 23.05 2.48
C CYS A 394 25.67 21.99 1.40
N GLN A 395 26.35 20.91 1.77
CA GLN A 395 26.67 19.80 0.88
C GLN A 395 26.68 18.46 1.63
N LYS A 396 26.53 17.37 0.88
CA LYS A 396 26.64 16.00 1.39
C LYS A 396 28.06 15.69 1.84
N ASP A 397 28.20 14.90 2.90
CA ASP A 397 29.49 14.41 3.40
C ASP A 397 29.52 12.88 3.40
N GLY A 398 30.23 12.31 2.43
CA GLY A 398 30.30 10.86 2.18
C GLY A 398 31.12 10.06 3.19
N ASN A 399 31.81 10.71 4.14
CA ASN A 399 32.71 10.04 5.09
C ASN A 399 31.99 9.31 6.25
N SER A 400 30.66 9.23 6.23
CA SER A 400 29.85 8.75 7.36
C SER A 400 29.25 7.37 7.09
N ALA A 401 29.90 6.31 7.57
CA ALA A 401 29.49 4.92 7.33
C ALA A 401 28.11 4.60 7.93
N GLY A 402 27.07 4.54 7.08
CA GLY A 402 25.70 4.18 7.47
C GLY A 402 24.86 5.32 8.06
N PHE A 403 25.35 6.56 8.01
CA PHE A 403 24.67 7.78 8.43
C PHE A 403 24.54 8.75 7.26
N LEU A 404 23.56 9.67 7.33
CA LEU A 404 23.42 10.75 6.37
C LEU A 404 24.26 11.94 6.84
N GLY A 405 25.44 12.11 6.23
CA GLY A 405 26.40 13.15 6.58
C GLY A 405 26.17 14.43 5.78
N CYS A 406 26.29 15.58 6.46
CA CYS A 406 26.18 16.90 5.86
C CYS A 406 27.26 17.85 6.39
N ARG A 407 27.67 18.78 5.54
CA ARG A 407 28.62 19.86 5.87
C ARG A 407 28.06 21.19 5.40
N CYS A 408 28.06 22.18 6.28
CA CYS A 408 27.64 23.54 5.99
C CYS A 408 28.68 24.58 6.45
N ASN A 409 28.67 25.78 5.86
CA ASN A 409 29.61 26.88 6.16
C ASN A 409 28.96 28.08 6.90
N HIS A 410 27.82 27.85 7.55
CA HIS A 410 27.08 28.87 8.31
C HIS A 410 26.38 28.24 9.51
N THR A 411 25.68 29.05 10.30
CA THR A 411 24.96 28.65 11.52
C THR A 411 23.49 29.03 11.43
N THR A 412 22.64 28.03 11.20
CA THR A 412 21.19 28.19 10.98
C THR A 412 20.45 26.94 11.51
N ASN A 413 19.20 26.73 11.08
CA ASN A 413 18.47 25.48 11.31
C ASN A 413 18.74 24.51 10.17
N PHE A 414 19.25 23.33 10.47
CA PHE A 414 19.61 22.31 9.51
C PHE A 414 18.69 21.11 9.57
N ALA A 415 18.48 20.47 8.42
CA ALA A 415 17.74 19.23 8.30
C ALA A 415 18.29 18.38 7.16
N VAL A 416 17.88 17.11 7.15
CA VAL A 416 18.03 16.24 5.99
C VAL A 416 16.65 15.94 5.42
N LEU A 417 16.42 16.36 4.17
CA LEU A 417 15.25 15.97 3.42
C LEU A 417 15.57 14.67 2.69
N MET A 418 14.79 13.63 2.92
CA MET A 418 15.02 12.32 2.33
C MET A 418 13.87 11.93 1.44
N SER A 419 14.20 11.16 0.40
CA SER A 419 13.25 10.56 -0.51
C SER A 419 13.47 9.07 -0.52
N PHE A 420 12.42 8.30 -0.26
CA PHE A 420 12.46 6.84 -0.27
C PHE A 420 11.76 6.27 -1.49
N LYS A 421 12.28 5.15 -1.97
CA LYS A 421 11.60 4.28 -2.94
C LYS A 421 11.03 3.09 -2.20
N LYS A 422 9.78 2.77 -2.48
CA LYS A 422 9.14 1.58 -1.93
C LYS A 422 9.72 0.30 -2.55
N ASP A 423 10.13 -0.62 -1.71
CA ASP A 423 10.66 -1.93 -2.08
C ASP A 423 9.53 -2.94 -2.13
N TYR A 424 9.13 -3.27 -3.35
CA TYR A 424 8.03 -4.18 -3.62
C TYR A 424 8.52 -5.63 -3.53
N GLN A 425 8.05 -6.38 -2.53
CA GLN A 425 8.36 -7.80 -2.41
C GLN A 425 7.42 -8.65 -3.29
N TYR A 426 7.99 -9.32 -4.28
CA TYR A 426 7.26 -10.19 -5.20
C TYR A 426 7.34 -11.66 -4.72
N PRO A 427 6.22 -12.35 -4.43
CA PRO A 427 6.24 -13.76 -4.06
C PRO A 427 6.58 -14.64 -5.28
N GLU A 428 7.86 -14.98 -5.41
CA GLU A 428 8.46 -15.66 -6.58
C GLU A 428 7.80 -17.02 -6.92
N SER A 429 7.32 -17.76 -5.93
CA SER A 429 6.75 -19.10 -6.14
C SER A 429 5.34 -19.09 -6.76
N LEU A 430 4.53 -18.06 -6.49
CA LEU A 430 3.19 -17.94 -7.08
C LEU A 430 3.24 -17.42 -8.51
N ASP A 431 4.26 -16.63 -8.87
CA ASP A 431 4.49 -16.12 -10.23
C ASP A 431 4.68 -17.29 -11.22
N ILE A 432 5.56 -18.24 -10.87
CA ILE A 432 5.83 -19.43 -11.70
C ILE A 432 4.57 -20.29 -11.91
N LEU A 433 3.83 -20.56 -10.83
CA LEU A 433 2.63 -21.39 -10.90
C LEU A 433 1.56 -20.73 -11.77
N SER A 434 1.38 -19.42 -11.61
CA SER A 434 0.39 -18.64 -12.35
C SER A 434 0.70 -18.58 -13.84
N ASN A 435 1.96 -18.34 -14.21
CA ASN A 435 2.40 -18.30 -15.62
C ASN A 435 2.15 -19.64 -16.34
N ILE A 436 2.49 -20.77 -15.71
CA ILE A 436 2.26 -22.10 -16.28
C ILE A 436 0.76 -22.38 -16.43
N GLY A 437 -0.03 -22.07 -15.39
CA GLY A 437 -1.48 -22.25 -15.41
C GLY A 437 -2.16 -21.45 -16.51
N CYS A 438 -1.86 -20.15 -16.60
CA CYS A 438 -2.39 -19.25 -17.62
C CYS A 438 -2.02 -19.70 -19.04
N ALA A 439 -0.78 -20.14 -19.29
CA ALA A 439 -0.37 -20.62 -20.62
C ALA A 439 -1.18 -21.84 -21.08
N LEU A 440 -1.41 -22.81 -20.18
CA LEU A 440 -2.24 -23.98 -20.48
C LEU A 440 -3.72 -23.59 -20.71
N SER A 441 -4.22 -22.63 -19.95
CA SER A 441 -5.59 -22.10 -20.07
C SER A 441 -5.80 -21.36 -21.39
N ILE A 442 -4.86 -20.50 -21.79
CA ILE A 442 -4.87 -19.79 -23.07
C ILE A 442 -4.97 -20.78 -24.23
N ALA A 443 -4.15 -21.84 -24.21
CA ALA A 443 -4.19 -22.88 -25.24
C ALA A 443 -5.55 -23.60 -25.27
N GLY A 444 -6.07 -24.03 -24.11
CA GLY A 444 -7.37 -24.69 -24.02
C GLY A 444 -8.54 -23.82 -24.50
N LEU A 445 -8.54 -22.54 -24.15
CA LEU A 445 -9.56 -21.57 -24.57
C LEU A 445 -9.51 -21.31 -26.07
N ALA A 446 -8.33 -21.10 -26.64
CA ALA A 446 -8.17 -20.91 -28.09
C ALA A 446 -8.74 -22.10 -28.89
N LEU A 447 -8.40 -23.33 -28.47
CA LEU A 447 -8.93 -24.55 -29.09
C LEU A 447 -10.45 -24.66 -28.95
N THR A 448 -10.98 -24.30 -27.78
CA THR A 448 -12.42 -24.29 -27.53
C THR A 448 -13.13 -23.30 -28.46
N ILE A 449 -12.63 -22.06 -28.58
CA ILE A 449 -13.21 -21.03 -29.44
C ILE A 449 -13.23 -21.50 -30.90
N ILE A 450 -12.10 -22.00 -31.41
CA ILE A 450 -12.00 -22.52 -32.78
C ILE A 450 -13.03 -23.64 -33.01
N PHE A 451 -13.12 -24.61 -32.09
CA PHE A 451 -14.08 -25.70 -32.21
C PHE A 451 -15.53 -25.22 -32.20
N GLN A 452 -15.89 -24.26 -31.34
CA GLN A 452 -17.24 -23.70 -31.29
C GLN A 452 -17.60 -22.95 -32.57
N ILE A 453 -16.66 -22.20 -33.17
CA ILE A 453 -16.87 -21.48 -34.43
C ILE A 453 -17.12 -22.45 -35.58
N VAL A 454 -16.35 -23.54 -35.68
CA VAL A 454 -16.51 -24.55 -36.74
C VAL A 454 -17.81 -25.31 -36.60
N THR A 455 -18.15 -25.71 -35.38
CA THR A 455 -19.37 -26.49 -35.10
C THR A 455 -20.61 -25.61 -34.95
N ARG A 456 -20.51 -24.30 -35.22
CA ARG A 456 -21.60 -23.32 -35.09
C ARG A 456 -22.85 -23.71 -35.87
N LYS A 457 -22.71 -24.39 -37.02
CA LYS A 457 -23.86 -24.84 -37.83
C LYS A 457 -24.65 -25.99 -37.18
N ILE A 458 -24.05 -26.73 -36.25
CA ILE A 458 -24.62 -27.91 -35.61
C ILE A 458 -25.27 -27.54 -34.25
N ARG A 459 -24.86 -26.43 -33.63
CA ARG A 459 -25.32 -26.02 -32.28
C ARG A 459 -26.26 -24.83 -32.36
N LYS A 460 -27.17 -24.70 -31.38
CA LYS A 460 -28.01 -23.48 -31.25
C LYS A 460 -27.14 -22.23 -31.15
N THR A 461 -27.41 -21.28 -32.05
CA THR A 461 -26.63 -20.05 -32.22
C THR A 461 -26.52 -19.24 -30.93
N SER A 462 -27.55 -19.19 -30.08
CA SER A 462 -27.54 -18.42 -28.83
C SER A 462 -26.65 -19.02 -27.74
N VAL A 463 -26.53 -20.35 -27.64
CA VAL A 463 -25.70 -21.03 -26.60
C VAL A 463 -24.23 -20.96 -27.00
N THR A 464 -23.95 -21.18 -28.30
CA THR A 464 -22.61 -21.03 -28.85
C THR A 464 -22.09 -19.60 -28.69
N TRP A 465 -22.94 -18.59 -28.87
CA TRP A 465 -22.55 -17.19 -28.68
C TRP A 465 -22.07 -16.90 -27.25
N VAL A 466 -22.89 -17.22 -26.25
CA VAL A 466 -22.56 -16.98 -24.82
C VAL A 466 -21.26 -17.67 -24.43
N LEU A 467 -21.07 -18.92 -24.84
CA LEU A 467 -19.86 -19.68 -24.52
C LEU A 467 -18.62 -19.11 -25.23
N VAL A 468 -18.73 -18.70 -26.49
CA VAL A 468 -17.62 -18.08 -27.21
C VAL A 468 -17.26 -16.75 -26.56
N SER A 469 -18.25 -15.91 -26.22
CA SER A 469 -18.00 -14.65 -25.52
C SER A 469 -17.31 -14.85 -24.17
N LEU A 470 -17.76 -15.83 -23.38
CA LEU A 470 -17.11 -16.21 -22.12
C LEU A 470 -15.65 -16.65 -22.33
N CYS A 471 -15.41 -17.56 -23.27
CA CYS A 471 -14.06 -18.05 -23.56
C CYS A 471 -13.16 -16.93 -24.09
N THR A 472 -13.70 -16.00 -24.89
CA THR A 472 -12.96 -14.86 -25.43
C THR A 472 -12.58 -13.86 -24.34
N SER A 473 -13.52 -13.50 -23.45
CA SER A 473 -13.19 -12.58 -22.34
C SER A 473 -12.15 -13.18 -21.40
N MET A 474 -12.27 -14.47 -21.11
CA MET A 474 -11.33 -15.19 -20.26
C MET A 474 -9.95 -15.35 -20.92
N LEU A 475 -9.90 -15.55 -22.25
CA LEU A 475 -8.64 -15.59 -23.01
C LEU A 475 -7.90 -14.25 -22.92
N ILE A 476 -8.62 -13.15 -23.15
CA ILE A 476 -8.03 -11.80 -23.08
C ILE A 476 -7.56 -11.48 -21.65
N PHE A 477 -8.37 -11.80 -20.64
CA PHE A 477 -7.99 -11.65 -19.24
C PHE A 477 -6.68 -12.40 -18.91
N ASN A 478 -6.54 -13.68 -19.32
CA ASN A 478 -5.32 -14.45 -19.05
C ASN A 478 -4.09 -13.85 -19.73
N LEU A 479 -4.22 -13.30 -20.95
CA LEU A 479 -3.13 -12.62 -21.63
C LEU A 479 -2.72 -11.36 -20.86
N LEU A 480 -3.68 -10.51 -20.51
CA LEU A 480 -3.43 -9.30 -19.72
C LEU A 480 -2.84 -9.61 -18.36
N PHE A 481 -3.21 -10.74 -17.74
CA PHE A 481 -2.73 -11.11 -16.41
C PHE A 481 -1.26 -11.49 -16.44
N VAL A 482 -0.81 -12.20 -17.48
CA VAL A 482 0.62 -12.48 -17.70
C VAL A 482 1.41 -11.18 -17.88
N PHE A 483 0.89 -10.22 -18.66
CA PHE A 483 1.51 -8.90 -18.79
C PHE A 483 1.48 -8.07 -17.50
N GLY A 484 0.41 -8.19 -16.70
CA GLY A 484 0.24 -7.44 -15.46
C GLY A 484 1.10 -7.94 -14.30
N ILE A 485 1.49 -9.23 -14.32
CA ILE A 485 2.48 -9.78 -13.38
C ILE A 485 3.90 -9.38 -13.78
N GLU A 486 4.20 -9.35 -15.08
CA GLU A 486 5.48 -8.87 -15.60
C GLU A 486 5.49 -7.34 -15.69
N ASN A 487 5.32 -6.68 -14.54
CA ASN A 487 5.36 -5.22 -14.45
C ASN A 487 6.74 -4.73 -14.95
N SER A 488 6.75 -3.77 -15.88
CA SER A 488 7.98 -3.15 -16.39
C SER A 488 8.85 -2.54 -15.29
N ASN A 489 8.25 -2.09 -14.18
CA ASN A 489 8.99 -1.55 -13.03
C ASN A 489 9.64 -2.64 -12.13
N LYS A 490 9.22 -3.91 -12.23
CA LYS A 490 9.82 -5.05 -11.52
C LYS A 490 11.28 -5.28 -11.92
N ASN A 491 11.60 -5.05 -13.20
CA ASN A 491 12.92 -5.29 -13.79
C ASN A 491 13.79 -4.03 -13.92
N LEU A 492 13.31 -2.87 -13.45
CA LEU A 492 14.10 -1.65 -13.34
C LEU A 492 15.14 -1.82 -12.21
N LYS A 493 16.17 -2.63 -12.49
CA LYS A 493 17.42 -2.62 -11.74
C LYS A 493 18.06 -1.25 -11.95
N ILE A 494 18.46 -0.68 -10.82
CA ILE A 494 19.22 0.55 -10.61
C ILE A 494 20.21 0.78 -11.77
N SER A 495 19.83 1.57 -12.77
CA SER A 495 20.77 2.21 -13.71
C SER A 495 20.18 3.42 -14.43
N ASP A 496 18.87 3.48 -14.71
CA ASP A 496 18.32 4.56 -15.54
C ASP A 496 16.85 4.86 -15.20
N SER A 497 16.60 5.64 -14.15
CA SER A 497 15.35 6.40 -14.04
C SER A 497 15.66 7.89 -14.16
N GLY A 498 15.86 8.36 -15.40
CA GLY A 498 15.31 9.61 -15.96
C GLY A 498 15.49 10.95 -15.23
N ILE A 499 16.20 10.99 -14.11
CA ILE A 499 16.75 12.17 -13.47
C ILE A 499 18.18 11.74 -13.18
N ASN A 500 19.14 12.39 -13.83
CA ASN A 500 20.55 12.27 -13.49
C ASN A 500 20.79 12.88 -12.10
N ALA A 501 20.13 12.37 -11.07
CA ALA A 501 20.45 12.68 -9.69
C ALA A 501 21.75 11.95 -9.42
N ASN A 502 22.85 12.61 -9.74
CA ASN A 502 24.15 12.20 -9.26
C ASN A 502 24.01 12.04 -7.74
N PRO A 503 24.25 10.86 -7.13
CA PRO A 503 24.07 10.67 -5.70
C PRO A 503 24.86 11.69 -4.87
N ASP A 504 25.88 12.31 -5.47
CA ASP A 504 26.71 13.35 -4.89
C ASP A 504 26.10 14.77 -4.98
N THR A 505 25.12 15.05 -5.85
CA THR A 505 24.51 16.39 -5.92
C THR A 505 23.54 16.61 -4.77
N ASN A 506 23.60 17.81 -4.19
CA ASN A 506 22.76 18.21 -3.05
C ASN A 506 21.47 18.90 -3.55
N GLU A 507 20.63 18.16 -4.27
CA GLU A 507 19.37 18.67 -4.81
C GLU A 507 18.19 18.34 -3.88
N ILE A 508 17.33 19.33 -3.62
CA ILE A 508 16.15 19.18 -2.77
C ILE A 508 15.14 18.23 -3.45
N PRO A 509 14.79 17.08 -2.84
CA PRO A 509 13.70 16.25 -3.35
C PRO A 509 12.38 17.01 -3.24
N VAL A 510 11.43 16.72 -4.12
CA VAL A 510 10.09 17.34 -4.08
C VAL A 510 9.19 16.66 -3.04
N ARG A 511 9.40 15.37 -2.79
CA ARG A 511 8.60 14.54 -1.86
C ARG A 511 9.46 13.55 -1.11
N ASP A 512 8.92 13.05 -0.02
CA ASP A 512 9.52 12.02 0.84
C ASP A 512 9.45 10.60 0.25
N THR A 513 8.63 10.41 -0.78
CA THR A 513 8.50 9.16 -1.53
C THR A 513 8.63 9.41 -3.03
N THR A 514 9.40 8.57 -3.70
CA THR A 514 9.55 8.55 -5.16
C THR A 514 8.84 7.35 -5.74
N ASP A 515 7.82 7.62 -6.53
CA ASP A 515 7.12 6.64 -7.34
C ASP A 515 7.36 6.89 -8.82
N ASN A 516 7.71 5.83 -9.56
CA ASN A 516 7.92 5.92 -10.99
C ASN A 516 6.58 5.81 -11.72
N PRO A 517 6.14 6.83 -12.48
CA PRO A 517 4.89 6.75 -13.22
C PRO A 517 4.96 5.62 -14.25
N ASN A 518 3.92 4.78 -14.26
CA ASN A 518 3.85 3.62 -15.16
C ASN A 518 2.48 3.56 -15.86
N PRO A 519 2.29 4.37 -16.90
CA PRO A 519 1.00 4.46 -17.59
C PRO A 519 0.60 3.13 -18.24
N SER A 520 1.57 2.30 -18.62
CA SER A 520 1.33 0.95 -19.15
C SER A 520 0.65 0.06 -18.11
N CYS A 521 1.17 0.05 -16.88
CA CYS A 521 0.59 -0.73 -15.79
C CYS A 521 -0.79 -0.19 -15.38
N THR A 522 -1.02 1.14 -15.45
CA THR A 522 -2.36 1.73 -15.25
C THR A 522 -3.35 1.22 -16.29
N ALA A 523 -2.96 1.20 -17.57
CA ALA A 523 -3.80 0.69 -18.65
C ALA A 523 -4.08 -0.81 -18.49
N ILE A 524 -3.06 -1.62 -18.15
CA ILE A 524 -3.21 -3.05 -17.89
C ILE A 524 -4.17 -3.30 -16.72
N ALA A 525 -4.05 -2.55 -15.63
CA ALA A 525 -4.95 -2.67 -14.48
C ALA A 525 -6.41 -2.36 -14.86
N ALA A 526 -6.66 -1.31 -15.65
CA ALA A 526 -7.99 -0.97 -16.15
C ALA A 526 -8.58 -2.07 -17.06
N LEU A 527 -7.76 -2.61 -17.97
CA LEU A 527 -8.18 -3.70 -18.85
C LEU A 527 -8.43 -5.00 -18.08
N LEU A 528 -7.59 -5.32 -17.10
CA LEU A 528 -7.76 -6.48 -16.23
C LEU A 528 -9.07 -6.38 -15.45
N HIS A 529 -9.33 -5.21 -14.84
CA HIS A 529 -10.56 -4.95 -14.10
C HIS A 529 -11.80 -5.17 -15.00
N TYR A 530 -11.77 -4.61 -16.22
CA TYR A 530 -12.87 -4.76 -17.18
C TYR A 530 -13.07 -6.22 -17.61
N PHE A 531 -12.03 -6.90 -18.13
CA PHE A 531 -12.18 -8.25 -18.68
C PHE A 531 -12.48 -9.31 -17.63
N LEU A 532 -12.04 -9.11 -16.38
CA LEU A 532 -12.41 -10.00 -15.29
C LEU A 532 -13.90 -9.85 -14.95
N LEU A 533 -14.41 -8.62 -14.85
CA LEU A 533 -15.82 -8.36 -14.57
C LEU A 533 -16.73 -8.79 -15.74
N VAL A 534 -16.28 -8.63 -16.99
CA VAL A 534 -16.92 -9.21 -18.19
C VAL A 534 -17.01 -10.73 -18.07
N THR A 535 -15.93 -11.40 -17.65
CA THR A 535 -15.92 -12.86 -17.48
C THR A 535 -16.94 -13.30 -16.44
N PHE A 536 -17.04 -12.61 -15.30
CA PHE A 536 -18.09 -12.88 -14.31
C PHE A 536 -19.50 -12.63 -14.84
N THR A 537 -19.70 -11.54 -15.58
CA THR A 537 -21.01 -11.22 -16.18
C THR A 537 -21.43 -12.30 -17.17
N TRP A 538 -20.51 -12.78 -18.02
CA TRP A 538 -20.77 -13.91 -18.93
C TRP A 538 -20.98 -15.23 -18.20
N ASN A 539 -20.29 -15.49 -17.07
CA ASN A 539 -20.59 -16.63 -16.21
C ASN A 539 -22.05 -16.57 -15.72
N GLY A 540 -22.49 -15.40 -15.25
CA GLY A 540 -23.88 -15.15 -14.82
C GLY A 540 -24.92 -15.32 -15.93
N LEU A 541 -24.63 -14.78 -17.11
CA LEU A 541 -25.48 -14.94 -18.30
C LEU A 541 -25.54 -16.40 -18.75
N SER A 542 -24.42 -17.15 -18.66
CA SER A 542 -24.39 -18.57 -18.98
C SER A 542 -25.24 -19.40 -18.01
N ALA A 543 -25.19 -19.08 -16.71
CA ALA A 543 -26.01 -19.73 -15.68
C ALA A 543 -27.50 -19.48 -15.91
N THR A 544 -27.85 -18.21 -16.15
CA THR A 544 -29.23 -17.78 -16.42
C THR A 544 -29.78 -18.40 -17.70
N GLN A 545 -28.99 -18.42 -18.79
CA GLN A 545 -29.38 -19.06 -20.05
C GLN A 545 -29.62 -20.56 -19.86
N LEU A 546 -28.74 -21.26 -19.14
CA LEU A 546 -28.89 -22.69 -18.89
C LEU A 546 -30.12 -22.99 -18.02
N TYR A 547 -30.40 -22.15 -17.02
CA TYR A 547 -31.59 -22.23 -16.17
C TYR A 547 -32.88 -22.13 -17.00
N PHE A 548 -33.00 -21.12 -17.87
CA PHE A 548 -34.19 -20.95 -18.71
C PHE A 548 -34.40 -22.11 -19.69
N LEU A 549 -33.32 -22.66 -20.25
CA LEU A 549 -33.38 -23.79 -21.18
C LEU A 549 -33.80 -25.10 -20.51
N LEU A 550 -33.38 -25.34 -19.26
CA LEU A 550 -33.59 -26.62 -18.57
C LEU A 550 -34.84 -26.68 -17.69
N ILE A 551 -35.20 -25.57 -17.05
CA ILE A 551 -36.24 -25.57 -16.00
C ILE A 551 -37.48 -24.82 -16.46
N ARG A 552 -37.32 -23.62 -17.03
CA ARG A 552 -38.47 -22.77 -17.41
C ARG A 552 -39.05 -23.13 -18.78
N THR A 553 -38.44 -24.08 -19.50
CA THR A 553 -38.87 -24.59 -20.83
C THR A 553 -39.30 -23.51 -21.83
N MET A 554 -38.75 -22.29 -21.74
CA MET A 554 -39.15 -21.16 -22.59
C MET A 554 -38.62 -21.40 -24.02
N LYS A 555 -39.51 -21.80 -24.93
CA LYS A 555 -39.29 -21.76 -26.38
C LYS A 555 -40.47 -21.04 -27.05
N PRO A 556 -40.23 -20.08 -27.96
CA PRO A 556 -38.94 -19.54 -28.39
C PRO A 556 -38.35 -18.50 -27.41
N LEU A 557 -37.03 -18.26 -27.48
CA LEU A 557 -36.40 -17.14 -26.76
C LEU A 557 -36.89 -15.81 -27.35
N PRO A 558 -36.90 -14.71 -26.56
CA PRO A 558 -37.35 -13.41 -27.04
C PRO A 558 -36.63 -12.96 -28.35
N PRO A 559 -37.31 -12.24 -29.25
CA PRO A 559 -36.65 -11.61 -30.38
C PRO A 559 -35.53 -10.68 -29.87
N HIS A 560 -34.40 -10.61 -30.58
CA HIS A 560 -33.20 -9.86 -30.19
C HIS A 560 -32.50 -10.31 -28.89
N PHE A 561 -32.79 -11.50 -28.35
CA PHE A 561 -32.14 -12.01 -27.13
C PHE A 561 -30.60 -11.92 -27.14
N ILE A 562 -29.95 -12.21 -28.29
CA ILE A 562 -28.49 -12.14 -28.44
C ILE A 562 -27.96 -10.70 -28.28
N LEU A 563 -28.69 -9.70 -28.76
CA LEU A 563 -28.30 -8.30 -28.62
C LEU A 563 -28.40 -7.87 -27.15
N VAL A 564 -29.51 -8.18 -26.48
CA VAL A 564 -29.72 -7.83 -25.06
C VAL A 564 -28.64 -8.44 -24.16
N ILE A 565 -28.38 -9.75 -24.27
CA ILE A 565 -27.33 -10.39 -23.46
C ILE A 565 -25.93 -9.86 -23.79
N SER A 566 -25.68 -9.41 -25.03
CA SER A 566 -24.38 -8.83 -25.39
C SER A 566 -24.22 -7.42 -24.83
N LEU A 567 -25.29 -6.61 -24.85
CA LEU A 567 -25.31 -5.30 -24.19
C LEU A 567 -25.08 -5.41 -22.69
N VAL A 568 -25.71 -6.39 -22.03
CA VAL A 568 -25.49 -6.65 -20.60
C VAL A 568 -24.08 -7.18 -20.35
N GLY A 569 -23.63 -8.19 -21.11
CA GLY A 569 -22.36 -8.88 -20.91
C GLY A 569 -21.12 -8.01 -21.08
N TRP A 570 -21.14 -7.07 -22.02
CA TRP A 570 -20.03 -6.14 -22.28
C TRP A 570 -20.26 -4.74 -21.69
N GLY A 571 -21.51 -4.27 -21.64
CA GLY A 571 -21.84 -2.91 -21.23
C GLY A 571 -21.81 -2.67 -19.73
N VAL A 572 -22.40 -3.56 -18.92
CA VAL A 572 -22.42 -3.39 -17.45
C VAL A 572 -21.00 -3.29 -16.87
N PRO A 573 -20.05 -4.16 -17.23
CA PRO A 573 -18.67 -4.02 -16.79
C PRO A 573 -18.00 -2.72 -17.23
N ALA A 574 -18.27 -2.23 -18.45
CA ALA A 574 -17.70 -1.00 -18.96
C ALA A 574 -18.14 0.22 -18.14
N ILE A 575 -19.42 0.27 -17.76
CA ILE A 575 -19.97 1.33 -16.91
C ILE A 575 -19.30 1.30 -15.53
N VAL A 576 -19.19 0.13 -14.91
CA VAL A 576 -18.57 0.00 -13.58
C VAL A 576 -17.12 0.49 -13.59
N VAL A 577 -16.30 0.05 -14.56
CA VAL A 577 -14.91 0.49 -14.67
C VAL A 577 -14.80 1.98 -14.98
N GLY A 578 -15.61 2.49 -15.91
CA GLY A 578 -15.61 3.91 -16.28
C GLY A 578 -15.96 4.84 -15.12
N VAL A 579 -17.00 4.49 -14.34
CA VAL A 579 -17.36 5.23 -13.12
C VAL A 579 -16.27 5.15 -12.08
N THR A 580 -15.65 3.98 -11.89
CA THR A 580 -14.57 3.79 -10.89
C THR A 580 -13.38 4.68 -11.20
N VAL A 581 -12.88 4.66 -12.44
CA VAL A 581 -11.76 5.51 -12.87
C VAL A 581 -12.14 6.99 -12.77
N GLY A 582 -13.36 7.36 -13.20
CA GLY A 582 -13.84 8.73 -13.14
C GLY A 582 -13.95 9.30 -11.72
N VAL A 583 -14.46 8.50 -10.76
CA VAL A 583 -14.57 8.91 -9.36
C VAL A 583 -13.19 9.10 -8.72
N ILE A 584 -12.25 8.19 -8.95
CA ILE A 584 -10.91 8.28 -8.39
C ILE A 584 -10.17 9.48 -8.98
N TYR A 585 -10.26 9.68 -10.28
CA TYR A 585 -9.69 10.84 -10.95
C TYR A 585 -10.27 12.15 -10.39
N ALA A 586 -11.58 12.23 -10.19
CA ALA A 586 -12.24 13.41 -9.63
C ALA A 586 -11.87 13.66 -8.15
N GLN A 587 -11.71 12.60 -7.35
CA GLN A 587 -11.35 12.70 -5.93
C GLN A 587 -9.88 13.06 -5.70
N SER A 588 -8.99 12.76 -6.66
CA SER A 588 -7.55 13.00 -6.50
C SER A 588 -7.17 14.48 -6.60
N GLY A 589 -8.03 15.33 -7.18
CA GLY A 589 -7.77 16.76 -7.31
C GLY A 589 -6.48 17.05 -8.11
N ASN A 590 -5.61 17.91 -7.57
CA ASN A 590 -4.30 18.25 -8.17
C ASN A 590 -3.17 17.28 -7.80
N LYS A 591 -3.44 16.14 -7.15
CA LYS A 591 -2.40 15.15 -6.87
C LYS A 591 -1.88 14.58 -8.20
N SER A 592 -0.58 14.74 -8.42
CA SER A 592 0.09 14.32 -9.67
C SER A 592 0.17 12.80 -9.88
N LEU A 593 -0.43 11.98 -9.01
CA LEU A 593 -0.26 10.53 -8.99
C LEU A 593 -1.51 9.79 -8.51
N TRP A 594 -2.67 10.13 -9.08
CA TRP A 594 -3.95 9.48 -8.79
C TRP A 594 -3.98 8.00 -9.21
N GLU A 595 -3.05 7.56 -10.09
CA GLU A 595 -3.05 6.20 -10.60
C GLU A 595 -2.79 5.18 -9.49
N LEU A 596 -2.03 5.52 -8.45
CA LEU A 596 -1.75 4.62 -7.32
C LEU A 596 -2.95 4.47 -6.36
N ASP A 597 -3.87 5.43 -6.37
CA ASP A 597 -5.15 5.27 -5.66
C ASP A 597 -6.08 4.28 -6.38
N TYR A 598 -5.87 4.09 -7.69
CA TYR A 598 -6.60 3.11 -8.50
C TYR A 598 -5.92 1.73 -8.56
N ARG A 599 -4.59 1.68 -8.71
CA ARG A 599 -3.83 0.44 -8.93
C ARG A 599 -2.62 0.28 -8.01
N GLN A 600 -2.19 -0.97 -7.83
CA GLN A 600 -0.96 -1.36 -7.16
C GLN A 600 0.21 -1.37 -8.15
N GLU A 601 1.42 -1.28 -7.62
CA GLU A 601 2.65 -1.33 -8.41
C GLU A 601 3.25 -2.75 -8.40
N GLU A 602 3.07 -3.53 -7.33
CA GLU A 602 3.53 -4.92 -7.23
C GLU A 602 2.91 -5.82 -8.31
N ILE A 603 1.62 -5.62 -8.57
CA ILE A 603 0.85 -6.34 -9.56
C ILE A 603 -0.02 -5.27 -10.20
N CYS A 604 -0.05 -5.17 -11.53
CA CYS A 604 -0.85 -4.17 -12.25
C CYS A 604 -2.37 -4.45 -12.08
N TRP A 605 -2.87 -4.26 -10.86
CA TRP A 605 -4.20 -4.63 -10.39
C TRP A 605 -4.72 -3.58 -9.41
N LEU A 606 -6.00 -3.63 -9.05
CA LEU A 606 -6.69 -2.63 -8.22
C LEU A 606 -6.03 -2.44 -6.84
N ALA A 607 -5.96 -1.18 -6.39
CA ALA A 607 -5.40 -0.79 -5.10
C ALA A 607 -6.16 -1.39 -3.90
N ILE A 608 -5.41 -1.98 -2.96
CA ILE A 608 -5.91 -2.46 -1.67
C ILE A 608 -5.27 -1.57 -0.58
N PRO A 609 -6.04 -0.72 0.12
CA PRO A 609 -5.54 0.11 1.20
C PRO A 609 -5.02 -0.76 2.36
N ARG A 610 -3.88 -0.37 2.96
CA ARG A 610 -3.21 -1.14 4.02
C ARG A 610 -3.74 -0.90 5.44
N SER A 611 -4.60 0.10 5.69
CA SER A 611 -5.19 0.36 7.00
C SER A 611 -6.56 1.06 6.91
N ASP A 612 -7.45 0.73 7.87
CA ASP A 612 -8.78 1.24 8.33
C ASP A 612 -9.82 1.81 7.36
N ASN A 613 -9.46 2.06 6.10
CA ASN A 613 -10.30 2.62 5.06
C ASN A 613 -10.59 1.60 3.94
N PHE A 614 -10.56 0.30 4.23
CA PHE A 614 -10.97 -0.74 3.27
C PHE A 614 -12.36 -0.46 2.67
N VAL A 615 -13.24 0.17 3.45
CA VAL A 615 -14.59 0.63 3.04
C VAL A 615 -14.54 1.66 1.92
N LYS A 616 -13.46 2.43 1.75
CA LYS A 616 -13.30 3.40 0.66
C LYS A 616 -12.52 2.83 -0.54
N SER A 617 -12.09 1.57 -0.49
CA SER A 617 -11.28 0.96 -1.54
C SER A 617 -12.07 0.78 -2.84
N PRO A 618 -11.50 1.16 -4.00
CA PRO A 618 -12.12 0.86 -5.28
C PRO A 618 -12.26 -0.65 -5.52
N PHE A 619 -11.30 -1.46 -5.06
CA PHE A 619 -11.36 -2.92 -5.13
C PHE A 619 -12.62 -3.50 -4.48
N LEU A 620 -13.09 -2.92 -3.36
CA LEU A 620 -14.30 -3.38 -2.69
C LEU A 620 -15.56 -3.08 -3.52
N TRP A 621 -15.80 -1.80 -3.83
CA TRP A 621 -17.05 -1.35 -4.44
C TRP A 621 -17.15 -1.67 -5.94
N SER A 622 -16.05 -1.60 -6.69
CA SER A 622 -16.08 -1.83 -8.14
C SER A 622 -15.96 -3.29 -8.53
N PHE A 623 -15.36 -4.13 -7.66
CA PHE A 623 -15.06 -5.51 -8.00
C PHE A 623 -15.70 -6.51 -7.04
N ILE A 624 -15.36 -6.49 -5.74
CA ILE A 624 -15.84 -7.51 -4.79
C ILE A 624 -17.36 -7.51 -4.69
N VAL A 625 -18.01 -6.35 -4.52
CA VAL A 625 -19.47 -6.27 -4.37
C VAL A 625 -20.21 -6.83 -5.60
N PRO A 626 -19.94 -6.36 -6.85
CA PRO A 626 -20.58 -6.92 -8.05
C PRO A 626 -20.35 -8.42 -8.24
N VAL A 627 -19.10 -8.88 -8.02
CA VAL A 627 -18.74 -10.30 -8.18
C VAL A 627 -19.46 -11.17 -7.14
N THR A 628 -19.61 -10.69 -5.91
CA THR A 628 -20.34 -11.41 -4.85
C THR A 628 -21.80 -11.65 -5.25
N ILE A 629 -22.48 -10.63 -5.78
CA ILE A 629 -23.89 -10.74 -6.21
C ILE A 629 -24.04 -11.78 -7.34
N ILE A 630 -23.12 -11.76 -8.32
CA ILE A 630 -23.11 -12.73 -9.42
C ILE A 630 -22.84 -14.15 -8.91
N LEU A 631 -21.85 -14.33 -8.02
CA LEU A 631 -21.49 -15.64 -7.49
C LEU A 631 -22.62 -16.27 -6.66
N ILE A 632 -23.28 -15.50 -5.80
CA ILE A 632 -24.44 -15.98 -5.03
C ILE A 632 -25.55 -16.45 -5.97
N THR A 633 -25.85 -15.66 -7.01
CA THR A 633 -26.87 -16.00 -8.01
C THR A 633 -26.49 -17.28 -8.78
N ASN A 634 -25.22 -17.40 -9.20
CA ASN A 634 -24.71 -18.57 -9.92
C ASN A 634 -24.75 -19.84 -9.06
N ILE A 635 -24.40 -19.74 -7.78
CA ILE A 635 -24.46 -20.86 -6.83
C ILE A 635 -25.92 -21.30 -6.63
N ALA A 636 -26.85 -20.36 -6.44
CA ALA A 636 -28.27 -20.68 -6.29
C ALA A 636 -28.84 -21.40 -7.53
N ILE A 637 -28.49 -20.90 -8.73
CA ILE A 637 -28.88 -21.54 -10.01
C ILE A 637 -28.23 -22.92 -10.15
N PHE A 638 -26.94 -23.05 -9.81
CA PHE A 638 -26.19 -24.31 -9.85
C PHE A 638 -26.83 -25.39 -8.96
N ILE A 639 -27.16 -25.03 -7.72
CA ILE A 639 -27.85 -25.92 -6.78
C ILE A 639 -29.20 -26.34 -7.37
N THR A 640 -29.97 -25.38 -7.89
CA THR A 640 -31.29 -25.65 -8.47
C THR A 640 -31.22 -26.61 -9.66
N ILE A 641 -30.30 -26.40 -10.61
CA ILE A 641 -30.10 -27.29 -11.77
C ILE A 641 -29.63 -28.68 -11.30
N THR A 642 -28.69 -28.73 -10.36
CA THR A 642 -28.14 -30.00 -9.85
C THR A 642 -29.22 -30.85 -9.19
N VAL A 643 -30.03 -30.25 -8.30
CA VAL A 643 -31.10 -30.95 -7.58
C VAL A 643 -32.25 -31.32 -8.52
N LYS A 644 -32.77 -30.37 -9.31
CA LYS A 644 -33.99 -30.58 -10.10
C LYS A 644 -33.77 -31.36 -11.39
N VAL A 645 -32.57 -31.31 -11.98
CA VAL A 645 -32.30 -31.87 -13.32
C VAL A 645 -31.28 -33.01 -13.28
N LEU A 646 -30.14 -32.83 -12.61
CA LEU A 646 -29.03 -33.79 -12.69
C LEU A 646 -29.16 -34.96 -11.71
N TRP A 647 -29.67 -34.68 -10.50
CA TRP A 647 -29.78 -35.67 -9.43
C TRP A 647 -31.19 -36.27 -9.27
N LYS A 648 -32.19 -35.79 -10.03
CA LYS A 648 -33.53 -36.37 -10.01
C LYS A 648 -33.48 -37.85 -10.45
N ASN A 649 -33.80 -38.75 -9.53
CA ASN A 649 -33.92 -40.17 -9.82
C ASN A 649 -35.17 -40.38 -10.69
N ASN A 650 -35.00 -40.86 -11.93
CA ASN A 650 -36.16 -41.21 -12.76
C ASN A 650 -36.80 -42.48 -12.17
N GLN A 651 -37.80 -42.34 -11.31
CA GLN A 651 -38.59 -43.49 -10.85
C GLN A 651 -39.62 -43.96 -11.89
N ASN A 652 -39.90 -43.17 -12.94
CA ASN A 652 -40.99 -43.44 -13.91
C ASN A 652 -40.56 -43.88 -15.33
N LEU A 653 -39.31 -44.29 -15.55
CA LEU A 653 -38.90 -44.84 -16.85
C LEU A 653 -38.11 -46.13 -16.64
N THR A 654 -38.71 -47.25 -17.05
CA THR A 654 -38.12 -48.58 -17.21
C THR A 654 -37.01 -48.57 -18.27
N SER A 655 -35.90 -47.89 -17.98
CA SER A 655 -34.73 -47.84 -18.86
C SER A 655 -33.58 -48.65 -18.25
N THR A 656 -33.23 -49.75 -18.92
CA THR A 656 -32.17 -50.72 -18.61
C THR A 656 -30.74 -50.18 -18.68
N LYS A 657 -30.52 -48.86 -18.65
CA LYS A 657 -29.17 -48.25 -18.54
C LYS A 657 -29.08 -47.32 -17.34
N LYS A 658 -28.68 -47.87 -16.19
CA LYS A 658 -28.26 -47.10 -15.01
C LYS A 658 -27.07 -46.21 -15.40
N VAL A 659 -27.29 -44.90 -15.49
CA VAL A 659 -26.21 -43.93 -15.78
C VAL A 659 -25.21 -43.97 -14.61
N SER A 660 -23.94 -44.29 -14.90
CA SER A 660 -22.87 -44.38 -13.91
C SER A 660 -22.77 -43.10 -13.05
N SER A 661 -22.58 -43.28 -11.73
CA SER A 661 -22.41 -42.18 -10.76
C SER A 661 -21.28 -41.21 -11.18
N PHE A 662 -20.19 -41.75 -11.71
CA PHE A 662 -19.05 -40.97 -12.23
C PHE A 662 -19.45 -39.99 -13.34
N LYS A 663 -20.37 -40.39 -14.22
CA LYS A 663 -20.86 -39.54 -15.31
C LYS A 663 -21.73 -38.40 -14.80
N LYS A 664 -22.46 -38.60 -13.70
CA LYS A 664 -23.21 -37.53 -13.02
C LYS A 664 -22.25 -36.50 -12.42
N ILE A 665 -21.23 -36.96 -11.69
CA ILE A 665 -20.19 -36.09 -11.08
C ILE A 665 -19.50 -35.24 -12.15
N LEU A 666 -19.06 -35.85 -13.26
CA LEU A 666 -18.35 -35.15 -14.32
C LEU A 666 -19.23 -34.12 -15.08
N ASN A 667 -20.55 -34.34 -15.13
CA ASN A 667 -21.49 -33.36 -15.68
C ASN A 667 -21.71 -32.19 -14.72
N THR A 668 -21.88 -32.47 -13.42
CA THR A 668 -21.99 -31.45 -12.38
C THR A 668 -20.73 -30.59 -12.31
N LEU A 669 -19.55 -31.20 -12.34
CA LEU A 669 -18.26 -30.51 -12.36
C LEU A 669 -18.12 -29.59 -13.59
N SER A 670 -18.53 -30.05 -14.78
CA SER A 670 -18.49 -29.23 -15.99
C SER A 670 -19.32 -27.95 -15.89
N ILE A 671 -20.46 -28.01 -15.21
CA ILE A 671 -21.33 -26.84 -15.02
C ILE A 671 -20.74 -25.91 -13.94
N ALA A 672 -20.21 -26.47 -12.85
CA ALA A 672 -19.58 -25.70 -11.78
C ALA A 672 -18.38 -24.86 -12.28
N VAL A 673 -17.56 -25.44 -13.14
CA VAL A 673 -16.40 -24.76 -13.77
C VAL A 673 -16.83 -23.61 -14.68
N VAL A 674 -17.87 -23.82 -15.51
CA VAL A 674 -18.40 -22.79 -16.41
C VAL A 674 -19.08 -21.66 -15.63
N PHE A 675 -19.70 -21.95 -14.49
CA PHE A 675 -20.34 -20.93 -13.66
C PHE A 675 -19.35 -20.17 -12.75
N GLY A 676 -18.09 -20.60 -12.69
CA GLY A 676 -17.05 -19.97 -11.89
C GLY A 676 -17.20 -20.18 -10.38
N VAL A 677 -17.76 -21.30 -9.93
CA VAL A 677 -18.00 -21.55 -8.49
C VAL A 677 -16.69 -21.59 -7.68
N THR A 678 -15.57 -21.97 -8.30
CA THR A 678 -14.24 -22.01 -7.67
C THR A 678 -13.74 -20.66 -7.17
N TRP A 679 -14.31 -19.56 -7.65
CA TRP A 679 -13.96 -18.20 -7.22
C TRP A 679 -14.36 -17.90 -5.77
N ILE A 680 -15.24 -18.70 -5.16
CA ILE A 680 -15.56 -18.57 -3.72
C ILE A 680 -14.31 -18.75 -2.83
N LEU A 681 -13.29 -19.47 -3.31
CA LEU A 681 -12.03 -19.65 -2.61
C LEU A 681 -11.24 -18.35 -2.45
N ALA A 682 -11.51 -17.32 -3.27
CA ALA A 682 -10.88 -16.00 -3.13
C ALA A 682 -11.20 -15.35 -1.78
N TYR A 683 -12.42 -15.52 -1.28
CA TYR A 683 -12.84 -14.92 0.00
C TYR A 683 -12.11 -15.52 1.20
N ALA A 684 -11.66 -16.78 1.08
CA ALA A 684 -10.84 -17.40 2.12
C ALA A 684 -9.45 -16.75 2.25
N MET A 685 -8.98 -16.03 1.22
CA MET A 685 -7.74 -15.25 1.30
C MET A 685 -7.88 -13.95 2.08
N LEU A 686 -9.12 -13.46 2.27
CA LEU A 686 -9.40 -12.23 3.04
C LEU A 686 -9.40 -12.48 4.55
N ILE A 687 -9.18 -13.72 4.99
CA ILE A 687 -9.11 -14.09 6.41
C ILE A 687 -7.81 -13.52 7.01
N ASN A 688 -7.90 -12.95 8.22
CA ASN A 688 -6.80 -12.28 8.92
C ASN A 688 -5.81 -13.27 9.58
N ASN A 689 -5.32 -14.25 8.81
CA ASN A 689 -4.33 -15.22 9.23
C ASN A 689 -3.40 -15.54 8.05
N ASP A 690 -2.11 -15.27 8.20
CA ASP A 690 -1.13 -15.34 7.12
C ASP A 690 -0.96 -16.76 6.57
N ASP A 691 -0.96 -17.78 7.42
CA ASP A 691 -0.81 -19.19 7.00
C ASP A 691 -2.00 -19.65 6.17
N ILE A 692 -3.21 -19.32 6.64
CA ILE A 692 -4.46 -19.61 5.93
C ILE A 692 -4.46 -18.89 4.57
N ARG A 693 -4.11 -17.61 4.54
CA ARG A 693 -4.05 -16.82 3.31
C ARG A 693 -3.09 -17.43 2.30
N ILE A 694 -1.89 -17.86 2.71
CA ILE A 694 -0.91 -18.50 1.83
C ILE A 694 -1.46 -19.79 1.24
N VAL A 695 -1.99 -20.70 2.06
CA VAL A 695 -2.52 -21.99 1.59
C VAL A 695 -3.66 -21.79 0.59
N PHE A 696 -4.64 -20.94 0.91
CA PHE A 696 -5.75 -20.66 0.01
C PHE A 696 -5.31 -19.93 -1.26
N SER A 697 -4.24 -19.12 -1.21
CA SER A 697 -3.65 -18.48 -2.39
C SER A 697 -3.14 -19.50 -3.41
N TYR A 698 -2.44 -20.56 -2.97
CA TYR A 698 -2.00 -21.64 -3.86
C TYR A 698 -3.18 -22.43 -4.45
N ILE A 699 -4.16 -22.79 -3.61
CA ILE A 699 -5.33 -23.56 -4.05
C ILE A 699 -6.13 -22.75 -5.10
N PHE A 700 -6.40 -21.48 -4.81
CA PHE A 700 -7.10 -20.60 -5.74
C PHE A 700 -6.33 -20.39 -7.03
N CYS A 701 -5.02 -20.14 -6.96
CA CYS A 701 -4.17 -20.00 -8.13
C CYS A 701 -4.28 -21.25 -9.02
N LEU A 702 -4.15 -22.45 -8.43
CA LEU A 702 -4.26 -23.71 -9.17
C LEU A 702 -5.60 -23.86 -9.90
N PHE A 703 -6.73 -23.63 -9.21
CA PHE A 703 -8.06 -23.82 -9.82
C PHE A 703 -8.41 -22.76 -10.85
N ASN A 704 -8.10 -21.48 -10.58
CA ASN A 704 -8.56 -20.38 -11.43
C ASN A 704 -7.64 -20.15 -12.63
N THR A 705 -6.31 -20.29 -12.47
CA THR A 705 -5.40 -20.20 -13.62
C THR A 705 -5.59 -21.33 -14.62
N THR A 706 -6.08 -22.51 -14.17
CA THR A 706 -6.38 -23.65 -15.05
C THR A 706 -7.84 -23.75 -15.50
N GLN A 707 -8.72 -22.83 -15.11
CA GLN A 707 -10.16 -22.90 -15.40
C GLN A 707 -10.45 -22.98 -16.92
N GLY A 708 -9.68 -22.30 -17.77
CA GLY A 708 -9.86 -22.39 -19.23
C GLY A 708 -9.49 -23.75 -19.82
N LEU A 709 -8.46 -24.40 -19.27
CA LEU A 709 -8.12 -25.79 -19.61
C LEU A 709 -9.24 -26.75 -19.16
N GLN A 710 -9.80 -26.53 -17.97
CA GLN A 710 -10.93 -27.34 -17.47
C GLN A 710 -12.15 -27.22 -18.39
N ILE A 711 -12.48 -26.01 -18.88
CA ILE A 711 -13.57 -25.79 -19.87
C ILE A 711 -13.32 -26.58 -21.15
N PHE A 712 -12.09 -26.55 -21.68
CA PHE A 712 -11.75 -27.32 -22.88
C PHE A 712 -11.96 -28.83 -22.67
N ILE A 713 -11.43 -29.39 -21.59
CA ILE A 713 -11.53 -30.82 -21.32
C ILE A 713 -13.00 -31.23 -21.07
N LEU A 714 -13.71 -30.49 -20.21
CA LEU A 714 -15.04 -30.90 -19.74
C LEU A 714 -16.16 -30.57 -20.74
N TYR A 715 -16.03 -29.49 -21.50
CA TYR A 715 -17.10 -28.99 -22.38
C TYR A 715 -16.82 -29.24 -23.88
N THR A 716 -15.55 -29.26 -24.31
CA THR A 716 -15.18 -29.46 -25.72
C THR A 716 -14.83 -30.93 -26.01
N VAL A 717 -13.80 -31.47 -25.33
CA VAL A 717 -13.26 -32.82 -25.62
C VAL A 717 -14.28 -33.93 -25.39
N ARG A 718 -15.19 -33.75 -24.42
CA ARG A 718 -16.24 -34.73 -24.08
C ARG A 718 -17.39 -34.81 -25.08
N THR A 719 -17.44 -33.93 -26.06
CA THR A 719 -18.51 -33.93 -27.06
C THR A 719 -18.26 -35.01 -28.10
N LYS A 720 -19.31 -35.77 -28.46
CA LYS A 720 -19.19 -36.85 -29.46
C LYS A 720 -18.63 -36.35 -30.79
N VAL A 721 -19.01 -35.14 -31.19
CA VAL A 721 -18.51 -34.46 -32.41
C VAL A 721 -17.00 -34.28 -32.36
N PHE A 722 -16.45 -33.79 -31.24
CA PHE A 722 -15.01 -33.64 -31.08
C PHE A 722 -14.30 -35.00 -31.10
N GLN A 723 -14.81 -35.99 -30.35
CA GLN A 723 -14.20 -37.32 -30.30
C GLN A 723 -14.22 -38.01 -31.67
N SER A 724 -15.30 -37.89 -32.43
CA SER A 724 -15.40 -38.47 -33.77
C SER A 724 -14.41 -37.81 -34.73
N GLU A 725 -14.31 -36.48 -34.71
CA GLU A 725 -13.44 -35.74 -35.64
C GLU A 725 -11.96 -35.90 -35.27
N ALA A 726 -11.64 -35.88 -33.97
CA ALA A 726 -10.31 -36.19 -33.48
C ALA A 726 -9.89 -37.62 -33.84
N SER A 727 -10.80 -38.60 -33.76
CA SER A 727 -10.49 -39.98 -34.15
C SER A 727 -10.23 -40.15 -35.66
N LYS A 728 -10.96 -39.42 -36.52
CA LYS A 728 -10.71 -39.40 -37.97
C LYS A 728 -9.35 -38.79 -38.29
N MET A 729 -9.00 -37.68 -37.64
CA MET A 729 -7.70 -37.01 -37.80
C MET A 729 -6.53 -37.86 -37.30
N LEU A 730 -6.68 -38.53 -36.15
CA LEU A 730 -5.66 -39.46 -35.63
C LEU A 730 -5.43 -40.63 -36.58
N LYS A 731 -6.50 -41.18 -37.17
CA LYS A 731 -6.41 -42.22 -38.21
C LYS A 731 -5.76 -41.72 -39.50
N SER A 732 -6.03 -40.48 -39.94
CA SER A 732 -5.37 -39.91 -41.12
C SER A 732 -3.89 -39.60 -40.90
N LEU A 733 -3.53 -39.19 -39.68
CA LEU A 733 -2.14 -38.94 -39.29
C LEU A 733 -1.35 -40.24 -39.11
N SER A 734 -1.97 -41.34 -38.68
CA SER A 734 -1.33 -42.66 -38.67
C SER A 734 -1.13 -43.18 -40.10
N SER A 735 -2.14 -43.09 -40.97
CA SER A 735 -2.02 -43.54 -42.36
C SER A 735 -1.03 -42.73 -43.20
N SER A 736 -0.82 -41.45 -42.87
CA SER A 736 0.17 -40.60 -43.55
C SER A 736 1.60 -40.86 -43.10
N PHE A 737 1.79 -41.46 -41.91
CA PHE A 737 3.11 -41.84 -41.40
C PHE A 737 3.51 -43.26 -41.82
N ASP A 738 2.55 -44.15 -42.06
CA ASP A 738 2.78 -45.50 -42.62
C ASP A 738 3.28 -45.47 -44.09
N ARG A 739 3.25 -44.31 -44.77
CA ARG A 739 3.87 -44.10 -46.09
C ARG A 739 5.35 -43.72 -46.04
N VAL A 740 5.94 -43.55 -44.86
CA VAL A 740 7.38 -43.29 -44.70
C VAL A 740 8.03 -44.55 -44.12
N LYS A 741 9.05 -45.09 -44.81
CA LYS A 741 9.77 -46.32 -44.40
C LYS A 741 10.21 -46.25 -42.92
N PRO A 742 10.16 -47.38 -42.17
CA PRO A 742 10.41 -47.37 -40.73
C PRO A 742 11.91 -47.30 -40.42
N LEU A 743 12.29 -46.43 -39.47
CA LEU A 743 13.56 -46.47 -38.73
C LEU A 743 13.21 -46.57 -37.22
N PRO A 744 13.92 -47.37 -36.41
CA PRO A 744 13.40 -47.79 -35.12
C PRO A 744 13.52 -46.68 -34.06
N SER A 745 12.40 -46.09 -33.65
CA SER A 745 12.28 -45.49 -32.32
C SER A 745 10.92 -45.85 -31.69
N ALA A 746 10.94 -46.83 -30.80
CA ALA A 746 9.76 -47.41 -30.17
C ALA A 746 9.09 -46.49 -29.12
N THR A 747 9.51 -45.23 -29.00
CA THR A 747 9.06 -44.31 -27.95
C THR A 747 7.90 -43.41 -28.41
N GLY A 748 7.86 -43.01 -29.68
CA GLY A 748 6.81 -42.14 -30.24
C GLY A 748 5.47 -42.84 -30.46
N LEU A 749 5.49 -44.11 -30.86
CA LEU A 749 4.28 -44.90 -31.12
C LEU A 749 3.50 -45.19 -29.81
N ARG A 750 4.21 -45.41 -28.69
CA ARG A 750 3.62 -45.64 -27.36
C ARG A 750 2.88 -44.40 -26.82
N LEU A 751 3.37 -43.19 -27.10
CA LEU A 751 2.74 -41.95 -26.63
C LEU A 751 1.43 -41.68 -27.39
N ARG A 752 1.40 -41.88 -28.72
CA ARG A 752 0.19 -41.74 -29.56
C ARG A 752 -0.88 -42.78 -29.24
N ALA A 753 -0.49 -44.05 -29.05
CA ALA A 753 -1.42 -45.11 -28.61
C ALA A 753 -1.98 -44.83 -27.21
N ARG A 754 -1.15 -44.31 -26.28
CA ARG A 754 -1.61 -43.85 -24.96
C ARG A 754 -2.55 -42.65 -25.05
N MET A 755 -2.29 -41.68 -25.92
CA MET A 755 -3.15 -40.51 -26.09
C MET A 755 -4.51 -40.90 -26.70
N TYR A 756 -4.51 -41.82 -27.67
CA TYR A 756 -5.73 -42.41 -28.25
C TYR A 756 -6.53 -43.21 -27.22
N ASN A 757 -5.86 -44.04 -26.41
CA ASN A 757 -6.51 -44.78 -25.32
C ASN A 757 -7.04 -43.85 -24.22
N MET A 758 -6.32 -42.79 -23.86
CA MET A 758 -6.76 -41.77 -22.89
C MET A 758 -8.00 -41.01 -23.38
N LEU A 759 -8.04 -40.59 -24.64
CA LEU A 759 -9.22 -39.96 -25.25
C LEU A 759 -10.44 -40.90 -25.28
N ARG A 760 -10.22 -42.21 -25.47
CA ARG A 760 -11.27 -43.23 -25.48
C ARG A 760 -11.81 -43.55 -24.08
N VAL A 761 -11.01 -43.35 -23.03
CA VAL A 761 -11.40 -43.55 -21.62
C VAL A 761 -12.35 -42.45 -21.12
N ILE A 762 -12.40 -41.29 -21.77
CA ILE A 762 -13.28 -40.18 -21.37
C ILE A 762 -14.74 -40.47 -21.77
N PRO A 763 -15.68 -40.64 -20.80
CA PRO A 763 -17.06 -40.99 -21.09
C PRO A 763 -17.79 -39.89 -21.89
N SER A 764 -18.31 -40.23 -23.07
CA SER A 764 -19.07 -39.32 -23.92
C SER A 764 -20.40 -38.89 -23.29
N LEU A 765 -20.82 -37.64 -23.47
CA LEU A 765 -22.17 -37.19 -23.10
C LEU A 765 -23.20 -37.91 -24.00
N ASN A 766 -24.19 -38.60 -23.42
CA ASN A 766 -25.21 -39.33 -24.21
C ASN A 766 -26.56 -38.58 -24.14
N GLU A 767 -27.08 -38.23 -25.32
CA GLU A 767 -28.43 -37.80 -25.81
C GLU A 767 -29.50 -37.12 -24.93
N ARG A 768 -29.38 -36.96 -23.60
CA ARG A 768 -30.41 -36.27 -22.80
C ARG A 768 -30.44 -34.73 -22.98
N PHE A 769 -29.54 -34.18 -23.79
CA PHE A 769 -29.50 -32.77 -24.21
C PHE A 769 -29.91 -32.59 -25.70
N ARG A 770 -30.70 -33.50 -26.28
CA ARG A 770 -31.29 -33.38 -27.63
C ARG A 770 -32.22 -32.16 -27.84
N LEU A 771 -32.47 -31.32 -26.82
CA LEU A 771 -33.31 -30.12 -26.92
C LEU A 771 -32.73 -28.98 -27.79
N LEU A 772 -31.55 -29.20 -28.39
CA LEU A 772 -30.79 -28.25 -29.19
C LEU A 772 -30.67 -28.56 -30.70
N GLU A 773 -31.28 -29.63 -31.23
CA GLU A 773 -31.34 -29.91 -32.70
C GLU A 773 -32.73 -29.57 -33.30
N PRO A 774 -32.80 -29.16 -34.58
CA PRO A 774 -34.06 -28.89 -35.27
C PRO A 774 -34.74 -30.20 -35.69
N SER A 775 -36.06 -30.23 -35.61
CA SER A 775 -36.90 -31.29 -36.20
C SER A 775 -36.65 -31.36 -37.71
N GLY A 776 -36.21 -32.52 -38.19
CA GLY A 776 -36.03 -32.79 -39.62
C GLY A 776 -37.37 -32.74 -40.35
N VAL A 777 -37.38 -32.02 -41.47
CA VAL A 777 -38.46 -32.01 -42.46
C VAL A 777 -38.52 -33.41 -43.08
N THR A 778 -39.69 -34.05 -43.00
CA THR A 778 -40.03 -35.28 -43.71
C THR A 778 -40.22 -34.99 -45.19
N GLU A 779 -39.38 -35.57 -46.05
CA GLU A 779 -39.70 -35.81 -47.46
C GLU A 779 -40.75 -36.92 -47.53
N GLU A 780 -41.94 -36.60 -48.06
CA GLU A 780 -42.92 -37.59 -48.49
C GLU A 780 -42.44 -38.22 -49.80
N THR A 781 -42.17 -39.53 -49.77
CA THR A 781 -42.13 -40.36 -50.98
C THR A 781 -43.35 -41.27 -50.98
N SER A 782 -44.25 -40.99 -51.91
CA SER A 782 -45.36 -41.83 -52.34
C SER A 782 -44.85 -43.16 -52.91
N PHE A 783 -45.52 -44.25 -52.57
CA PHE A 783 -45.42 -45.57 -53.19
C PHE A 783 -46.83 -46.02 -53.59
N PRO A 784 -46.92 -47.00 -54.51
CA PRO A 784 -47.39 -46.84 -55.88
C PRO A 784 -48.91 -46.61 -56.04
#